data_AF-B0WBX5-F1
#
_entry.id   AF-B0WBX5-F1
#
_cell.length_a   1.000
_cell.length_b   1.000
_cell.length_c   1.000
_cell.angle_alpha   90.00
_cell.angle_beta   90.00
_cell.angle_gamma   90.00
#
_symmetry.space_group_name_H-M   'P 1'
#
loop_
_entity.id
_entity.type
_entity.pdbx_description
1 polymer ?
#
loop_
_entity_poly.entity_id
_entity_poly.type
_entity_poly.pdbx_seq_one_letter_code
_entity_poly.pdbx_strand_id
1 'polypeptide(L)'
;MERTVCPRILPSLTCKSDSALRTFANSYRPPRGSDKIRTASGPCVLPRHEDVLLMNESEMNQEDNFAQLRNSGGGGGGGGGGGGVGIDQQSSSSSSAPHPLPMPEYGGYFAPLTEFLPDASSPISGFHRCNVAVMLLTDIVVDGIPGLDWTLHVPLMLHILFLGLDHTRPIVRDHCKKLLLNLLIVLAEHNDHLNVAKILLNSDTSKLRLGLTVPSLPVIDHNFTEPDQEFDSYLFGLNGTVPQATLSPASNQPNEETPVPTIITEENAPPQPGPLMPTAHVIKSLIRFLSQDSSAQPLWNYEDITAKVWTIKSAEQLQCFLRHIVKVFTDSYSHARIAERWAQTALQLGLSCSSRHYAGRSLQVFRSLNVPINSRMLSDILSRLIETVAEQGEDMQGYVTELLLTLEAAVDSLDSDFRPLDVMKDIFKSTPNLNNKDGAISNVYGNKRASDGIPGSPQTMTNILSGGHTRSTSYSISYCSRKAANSPIDKQVELRNRSNVLELERNANKFGGTSLSRSRSAQSLKLLGDTATQDDKMTILAQLFWLAVSLLESDYEHEFLLALRLLTRVLHRLPLDRPDARDKVEKLQQQLKWSTYPGMHALLLKGCTHSTTYEPSIAVLSQLSPLLNLPVCDPTQSCAFPMNVIALLPYMLLHYEDANDICIRSAENIAQVSSEMGLKLENLGTVMTLYSRKTFSKESFQWTKCVVKYLYDTYAHMGLHMLAFLTEVMEKGPNQIQLQVLSVIHCMLHYIDLSSVLAQPIAGDLLRVISKHLDVSTF
;
A
#
# COMPACT_ATOMS: atom_id res chain seq x y z
N MET A 1 -38.38 54.89 11.48
CA MET A 1 -38.68 53.44 11.40
C MET A 1 -38.40 53.04 9.95
N GLU A 2 -37.20 52.58 9.59
CA GLU A 2 -36.54 51.31 9.96
C GLU A 2 -37.07 50.11 9.16
N ARG A 3 -36.25 49.24 8.52
CA ARG A 3 -34.78 49.22 8.27
C ARG A 3 -34.57 48.68 6.84
N THR A 4 -33.82 49.39 5.99
CA THR A 4 -32.40 49.09 5.64
C THR A 4 -32.19 47.80 4.82
N VAL A 5 -31.89 47.97 3.54
CA VAL A 5 -31.37 46.91 2.63
C VAL A 5 -29.84 46.99 2.60
N CYS A 6 -29.15 45.84 2.66
CA CYS A 6 -27.69 45.77 2.53
C CYS A 6 -27.26 44.61 1.60
N PRO A 7 -26.62 44.88 0.45
CA PRO A 7 -25.91 43.85 -0.30
C PRO A 7 -24.58 43.53 0.38
N ARG A 8 -24.33 42.28 0.75
CA ARG A 8 -23.03 41.84 1.26
C ARG A 8 -22.04 41.64 0.10
N ILE A 9 -21.15 42.61 -0.08
CA ILE A 9 -19.89 42.40 -0.80
C ILE A 9 -19.00 41.55 0.11
N LEU A 10 -18.66 40.33 -0.31
CA LEU A 10 -17.62 39.52 0.34
C LEU A 10 -16.25 39.90 -0.23
N PRO A 11 -15.30 40.41 0.58
CA PRO A 11 -13.94 40.60 0.12
C PRO A 11 -13.23 39.25 -0.01
N SER A 12 -12.58 39.01 -1.14
CA SER A 12 -11.69 37.86 -1.30
C SER A 12 -10.43 38.06 -0.47
N LEU A 13 -10.36 37.38 0.68
CA LEU A 13 -9.17 37.30 1.54
C LEU A 13 -8.08 36.45 0.86
N THR A 14 -7.47 37.04 -0.17
CA THR A 14 -6.22 36.57 -0.76
C THR A 14 -5.08 36.96 0.19
N CYS A 15 -4.50 35.99 0.89
CA CYS A 15 -3.37 36.23 1.79
C CYS A 15 -2.14 36.69 0.99
N LYS A 16 -1.86 38.00 1.02
CA LYS A 16 -0.64 38.58 0.48
C LYS A 16 0.50 38.41 1.49
N SER A 17 1.08 37.22 1.54
CA SER A 17 2.12 36.82 2.50
C SER A 17 3.29 36.10 1.84
N ASP A 18 3.63 36.45 0.59
CA ASP A 18 4.57 35.73 -0.28
C ASP A 18 5.55 36.70 -0.98
N SER A 19 6.37 37.41 -0.18
CA SER A 19 7.31 38.43 -0.71
C SER A 19 8.60 38.64 0.09
N ALA A 20 9.06 37.62 0.83
CA ALA A 20 10.41 37.60 1.42
C ALA A 20 11.39 36.76 0.58
N LEU A 21 11.09 35.46 0.42
CA LEU A 21 12.00 34.50 -0.21
C LEU A 21 12.13 34.63 -1.75
N ARG A 22 11.15 35.24 -2.44
CA ARG A 22 11.19 35.40 -3.92
C ARG A 22 11.89 36.69 -4.40
N THR A 23 12.15 37.64 -3.52
CA THR A 23 12.37 39.06 -3.87
C THR A 23 13.71 39.37 -4.55
N PHE A 24 14.67 38.42 -4.54
CA PHE A 24 15.99 38.59 -5.16
C PHE A 24 16.22 37.75 -6.43
N ALA A 25 15.19 37.06 -6.93
CA ALA A 25 15.27 36.29 -8.18
C ALA A 25 14.78 37.09 -9.41
N ASN A 26 15.66 37.23 -10.41
CA ASN A 26 15.39 37.68 -11.78
C ASN A 26 14.89 39.12 -12.02
N SER A 27 15.84 40.03 -12.16
CA SER A 27 15.68 41.31 -12.89
C SER A 27 15.66 41.10 -14.41
N TYR A 28 14.51 40.76 -15.03
CA TYR A 28 14.27 41.01 -16.48
C TYR A 28 12.76 41.02 -16.82
N ARG A 29 12.34 41.95 -17.69
CA ARG A 29 10.97 42.00 -18.27
C ARG A 29 10.99 42.48 -19.72
N PRO A 30 10.46 41.67 -20.66
CA PRO A 30 9.69 42.22 -21.78
C PRO A 30 8.34 41.45 -21.92
N PRO A 31 7.57 41.54 -23.02
CA PRO A 31 6.33 42.31 -22.97
C PRO A 31 5.05 41.45 -23.08
N ARG A 32 3.90 42.08 -22.79
CA ARG A 32 2.58 41.47 -23.04
C ARG A 32 2.35 41.32 -24.55
N GLY A 33 2.19 40.09 -25.01
CA GLY A 33 1.59 39.74 -26.30
C GLY A 33 0.34 38.91 -26.09
N SER A 34 -0.75 39.24 -26.78
CA SER A 34 -1.98 38.45 -26.78
C SER A 34 -1.98 37.50 -27.97
N ASP A 35 -2.22 36.21 -27.77
CA ASP A 35 -2.79 35.40 -28.84
C ASP A 35 -3.63 34.23 -28.36
N LYS A 36 -4.45 33.68 -29.27
CA LYS A 36 -5.54 32.74 -28.97
C LYS A 36 -5.21 31.34 -29.46
N ILE A 37 -5.29 30.33 -28.58
CA ILE A 37 -5.46 28.94 -28.99
C ILE A 37 -6.70 28.38 -28.29
N ARG A 38 -7.54 27.69 -29.06
CA ARG A 38 -8.87 27.20 -28.68
C ARG A 38 -8.90 25.67 -28.80
N THR A 39 -8.75 24.97 -27.68
CA THR A 39 -9.04 23.54 -27.56
C THR A 39 -10.37 23.37 -26.82
N ALA A 40 -11.22 22.46 -27.31
CA ALA A 40 -12.59 22.30 -26.80
C ALA A 40 -12.71 21.00 -25.99
N SER A 41 -13.14 21.12 -24.74
CA SER A 41 -13.70 20.05 -23.92
C SER A 41 -14.53 20.72 -22.84
N GLY A 42 -15.86 20.71 -23.02
CA GLY A 42 -16.79 21.29 -22.05
C GLY A 42 -17.18 20.28 -20.97
N PRO A 43 -17.56 20.73 -19.76
CA PRO A 43 -18.00 19.84 -18.69
C PRO A 43 -19.35 19.17 -19.03
N CYS A 44 -19.54 17.93 -18.56
CA CYS A 44 -20.84 17.27 -18.64
C CYS A 44 -21.86 17.97 -17.73
N VAL A 45 -22.79 18.69 -18.33
CA VAL A 45 -23.94 19.28 -17.63
C VAL A 45 -25.04 18.23 -17.47
N LEU A 46 -25.36 17.86 -16.24
CA LEU A 46 -26.59 17.14 -15.93
C LEU A 46 -27.80 18.08 -16.14
N PRO A 47 -28.92 17.62 -16.75
CA PRO A 47 -30.12 18.43 -16.90
C PRO A 47 -30.70 18.91 -15.56
N ARG A 48 -31.33 20.09 -15.56
CA ARG A 48 -32.09 20.59 -14.41
C ARG A 48 -33.54 20.12 -14.45
N HIS A 49 -34.19 20.12 -13.29
CA HIS A 49 -35.41 19.37 -13.01
C HIS A 49 -36.72 20.04 -13.49
N GLU A 50 -36.66 20.89 -14.52
CA GLU A 50 -37.82 21.69 -14.97
C GLU A 50 -38.23 21.43 -16.44
N ASP A 51 -37.36 20.87 -17.28
CA ASP A 51 -37.64 20.58 -18.70
C ASP A 51 -38.48 19.29 -18.95
N VAL A 52 -39.10 18.72 -17.91
CA VAL A 52 -39.88 17.46 -17.98
C VAL A 52 -41.39 17.68 -17.79
N LEU A 53 -41.82 18.93 -17.54
CA LEU A 53 -43.23 19.27 -17.30
C LEU A 53 -43.81 20.16 -18.42
N LEU A 54 -44.04 19.58 -19.60
CA LEU A 54 -45.14 19.91 -20.54
C LEU A 54 -45.00 19.14 -21.88
N MET A 55 -45.61 17.95 -21.99
CA MET A 55 -46.24 17.47 -23.23
C MET A 55 -47.26 16.36 -22.89
N ASN A 56 -48.53 16.67 -23.18
CA ASN A 56 -49.78 16.05 -22.74
C ASN A 56 -49.89 14.51 -22.69
N GLU A 57 -50.74 14.05 -21.76
CA GLU A 57 -51.42 12.76 -21.81
C GLU A 57 -52.26 12.64 -23.10
N SER A 58 -51.89 11.77 -24.07
CA SER A 58 -52.78 11.32 -25.16
C SER A 58 -52.23 10.15 -26.02
N GLU A 59 -51.45 9.21 -25.48
CA GLU A 59 -51.00 8.05 -26.30
C GLU A 59 -50.71 6.77 -25.47
N MET A 60 -51.73 6.22 -24.83
CA MET A 60 -51.69 4.88 -24.22
C MET A 60 -53.03 4.15 -24.31
N ASN A 61 -53.55 3.96 -25.53
CA ASN A 61 -54.76 3.15 -25.76
C ASN A 61 -54.91 2.67 -27.22
N GLN A 62 -53.85 2.14 -27.84
CA GLN A 62 -53.94 1.64 -29.22
C GLN A 62 -52.85 0.63 -29.64
N GLU A 63 -52.83 -0.58 -29.06
CA GLU A 63 -52.27 -1.76 -29.78
C GLU A 63 -52.96 -3.11 -29.47
N ASP A 64 -54.11 -3.11 -28.80
CA ASP A 64 -55.03 -4.26 -28.74
C ASP A 64 -55.78 -4.41 -30.07
N ASN A 65 -55.11 -4.91 -31.12
CA ASN A 65 -55.73 -5.66 -32.24
C ASN A 65 -54.70 -6.22 -33.26
N PHE A 66 -54.20 -7.44 -33.04
CA PHE A 66 -53.63 -8.24 -34.14
C PHE A 66 -53.99 -9.73 -34.08
N ALA A 67 -55.22 -10.04 -33.66
CA ALA A 67 -55.70 -11.41 -33.47
C ALA A 67 -57.17 -11.65 -33.91
N GLN A 68 -57.54 -11.24 -35.14
CA GLN A 68 -58.69 -11.83 -35.86
C GLN A 68 -58.78 -11.38 -37.34
N LEU A 69 -58.48 -12.28 -38.29
CA LEU A 69 -58.89 -12.09 -39.69
C LEU A 69 -59.03 -13.40 -40.48
N ARG A 70 -59.67 -14.43 -39.90
CA ARG A 70 -60.15 -15.59 -40.67
C ARG A 70 -61.26 -16.42 -40.01
N ASN A 71 -62.46 -15.85 -39.84
CA ASN A 71 -63.67 -16.68 -39.88
C ASN A 71 -64.92 -15.88 -40.29
N SER A 72 -65.48 -16.17 -41.47
CA SER A 72 -66.67 -15.48 -42.01
C SER A 72 -67.52 -16.43 -42.87
N GLY A 73 -68.65 -16.89 -42.31
CA GLY A 73 -69.77 -17.50 -43.06
C GLY A 73 -69.68 -19.01 -43.31
N GLY A 74 -70.83 -19.69 -43.15
CA GLY A 74 -71.03 -21.09 -43.57
C GLY A 74 -71.50 -22.03 -42.45
N GLY A 75 -72.78 -21.96 -42.08
CA GLY A 75 -73.43 -23.00 -41.27
C GLY A 75 -74.26 -23.94 -42.15
N GLY A 76 -74.37 -25.23 -41.78
CA GLY A 76 -75.36 -26.12 -42.40
C GLY A 76 -75.03 -27.63 -42.46
N GLY A 77 -75.28 -28.34 -41.35
CA GLY A 77 -75.82 -29.72 -41.29
C GLY A 77 -75.08 -30.92 -41.95
N GLY A 78 -75.40 -32.12 -41.45
CA GLY A 78 -75.17 -33.39 -42.18
C GLY A 78 -74.29 -34.40 -41.44
N GLY A 79 -74.92 -35.38 -40.77
CA GLY A 79 -74.22 -36.34 -39.90
C GLY A 79 -73.52 -37.52 -40.62
N GLY A 80 -72.99 -38.45 -39.82
CA GLY A 80 -72.74 -39.83 -40.28
C GLY A 80 -71.46 -40.52 -39.80
N GLY A 81 -71.62 -41.51 -38.91
CA GLY A 81 -70.99 -42.83 -39.11
C GLY A 81 -69.61 -43.13 -38.51
N GLY A 82 -69.55 -44.17 -37.66
CA GLY A 82 -68.33 -44.91 -37.29
C GLY A 82 -67.48 -44.26 -36.18
N GLY A 83 -66.93 -44.98 -35.20
CA GLY A 83 -67.03 -46.41 -34.88
C GLY A 83 -65.72 -47.17 -35.11
N GLY A 84 -65.03 -47.53 -34.02
CA GLY A 84 -63.81 -48.36 -34.05
C GLY A 84 -63.00 -48.21 -32.76
N VAL A 85 -62.84 -49.31 -32.02
CA VAL A 85 -61.86 -49.42 -30.93
C VAL A 85 -60.59 -50.05 -31.50
N GLY A 86 -59.42 -49.48 -31.22
CA GLY A 86 -58.13 -50.01 -31.62
C GLY A 86 -57.08 -49.76 -30.55
N ILE A 87 -56.53 -50.84 -30.00
CA ILE A 87 -55.31 -50.81 -29.18
C ILE A 87 -54.15 -51.02 -30.13
N ASP A 88 -53.09 -50.23 -30.02
CA ASP A 88 -51.76 -50.75 -30.38
C ASP A 88 -50.65 -50.08 -29.58
N GLN A 89 -49.51 -50.78 -29.47
CA GLN A 89 -48.44 -50.48 -28.53
C GLN A 89 -47.11 -50.32 -29.26
N GLN A 90 -46.47 -49.14 -29.15
CA GLN A 90 -45.10 -48.98 -29.63
C GLN A 90 -44.32 -47.91 -28.86
N SER A 91 -43.03 -48.17 -28.67
CA SER A 91 -42.14 -47.44 -27.77
C SER A 91 -41.34 -46.35 -28.47
N SER A 92 -41.27 -45.17 -27.88
CA SER A 92 -40.17 -44.23 -28.10
C SER A 92 -39.72 -43.64 -26.75
N SER A 93 -38.41 -43.47 -26.59
CA SER A 93 -37.78 -43.04 -25.34
C SER A 93 -37.28 -41.60 -25.43
N SER A 94 -37.78 -40.72 -24.58
CA SER A 94 -37.25 -39.35 -24.45
C SER A 94 -37.31 -38.83 -23.01
N SER A 95 -36.15 -38.41 -22.51
CA SER A 95 -35.92 -37.42 -21.45
C SER A 95 -36.96 -37.31 -20.32
N SER A 96 -36.63 -37.88 -19.15
CA SER A 96 -37.21 -37.48 -17.87
C SER A 96 -36.69 -36.10 -17.44
N ALA A 97 -37.14 -35.04 -18.13
CA ALA A 97 -36.93 -33.67 -17.67
C ALA A 97 -37.74 -33.44 -16.37
N PRO A 98 -37.17 -32.77 -15.35
CA PRO A 98 -37.94 -32.44 -14.16
C PRO A 98 -39.11 -31.52 -14.53
N HIS A 99 -40.31 -31.81 -14.02
CA HIS A 99 -41.43 -30.90 -14.18
C HIS A 99 -41.11 -29.56 -13.50
N PRO A 100 -41.27 -28.41 -14.20
CA PRO A 100 -41.22 -27.12 -13.52
C PRO A 100 -42.37 -27.04 -12.52
N LEU A 101 -42.11 -26.41 -11.36
CA LEU A 101 -43.13 -26.18 -10.35
C LEU A 101 -44.24 -25.27 -10.91
N PRO A 102 -45.50 -25.43 -10.45
CA PRO A 102 -46.62 -24.63 -10.94
C PRO A 102 -46.39 -23.14 -10.65
N MET A 103 -46.20 -22.37 -11.72
CA MET A 103 -46.03 -20.92 -11.68
C MET A 103 -47.39 -20.23 -11.82
N PRO A 104 -47.69 -19.18 -11.04
CA PRO A 104 -48.87 -18.34 -11.26
C PRO A 104 -48.83 -17.69 -12.65
N GLU A 105 -49.99 -17.41 -13.25
CA GLU A 105 -50.10 -16.81 -14.59
C GLU A 105 -49.42 -15.43 -14.71
N TYR A 106 -49.22 -14.74 -13.59
CA TYR A 106 -48.51 -13.46 -13.49
C TYR A 106 -47.03 -13.57 -13.03
N GLY A 107 -46.43 -14.77 -13.10
CA GLY A 107 -44.99 -14.92 -13.32
C GLY A 107 -44.02 -14.52 -12.20
N GLY A 108 -44.45 -14.44 -10.93
CA GLY A 108 -43.52 -14.10 -9.84
C GLY A 108 -43.99 -14.50 -8.43
N TYR A 109 -43.08 -15.10 -7.66
CA TYR A 109 -43.11 -15.06 -6.20
C TYR A 109 -42.31 -13.85 -5.74
N PHE A 110 -43.00 -12.79 -5.31
CA PHE A 110 -42.36 -11.63 -4.72
C PHE A 110 -42.20 -11.87 -3.22
N ALA A 111 -40.97 -11.80 -2.71
CA ALA A 111 -40.77 -11.70 -1.27
C ALA A 111 -41.46 -10.43 -0.74
N PRO A 112 -42.19 -10.46 0.40
CA PRO A 112 -42.91 -9.30 0.95
C PRO A 112 -41.93 -8.33 1.62
N LEU A 113 -40.98 -7.80 0.83
CA LEU A 113 -39.93 -6.91 1.30
C LEU A 113 -40.48 -5.60 1.86
N THR A 114 -41.74 -5.25 1.60
CA THR A 114 -42.43 -4.09 2.20
C THR A 114 -42.54 -4.14 3.74
N GLU A 115 -42.36 -5.30 4.38
CA GLU A 115 -42.25 -5.39 5.86
C GLU A 115 -40.83 -5.06 6.36
N PHE A 116 -39.81 -5.15 5.50
CA PHE A 116 -38.38 -5.05 5.86
C PHE A 116 -37.68 -3.84 5.21
N LEU A 117 -38.25 -3.32 4.12
CA LEU A 117 -37.81 -2.19 3.32
C LEU A 117 -38.99 -1.19 3.27
N PRO A 118 -38.83 0.04 3.80
CA PRO A 118 -39.81 1.10 3.65
C PRO A 118 -40.29 1.31 2.21
N ASP A 119 -41.51 1.86 2.11
CA ASP A 119 -42.22 2.03 0.84
C ASP A 119 -41.37 2.73 -0.24
N ALA A 120 -41.44 2.20 -1.47
CA ALA A 120 -40.51 2.46 -2.56
C ALA A 120 -40.58 3.90 -3.12
N SER A 121 -41.52 4.70 -2.62
CA SER A 121 -41.65 6.14 -2.84
C SER A 121 -40.46 6.96 -2.29
N SER A 122 -39.64 6.40 -1.39
CA SER A 122 -38.44 7.06 -0.88
C SER A 122 -37.20 6.13 -0.82
N PRO A 123 -35.99 6.61 -1.19
CA PRO A 123 -34.79 5.79 -1.09
C PRO A 123 -34.37 5.60 0.37
N ILE A 124 -34.21 4.35 0.80
CA ILE A 124 -33.75 4.00 2.14
C ILE A 124 -32.29 4.47 2.29
N SER A 125 -32.10 5.58 3.03
CA SER A 125 -30.76 6.18 3.21
C SER A 125 -29.77 5.17 3.79
N GLY A 126 -28.63 4.99 3.12
CA GLY A 126 -27.61 4.02 3.51
C GLY A 126 -28.04 2.56 3.38
N PHE A 127 -28.95 2.19 2.48
CA PHE A 127 -29.17 0.80 2.09
C PHE A 127 -29.24 0.67 0.56
N HIS A 128 -28.33 -0.11 -0.01
CA HIS A 128 -28.07 -0.15 -1.46
C HIS A 128 -28.20 -1.55 -2.04
N ARG A 129 -28.37 -1.65 -3.37
CA ARG A 129 -28.52 -2.94 -4.09
C ARG A 129 -27.34 -3.90 -3.88
N CYS A 130 -26.13 -3.38 -3.67
CA CYS A 130 -24.97 -4.18 -3.31
C CYS A 130 -25.13 -4.90 -1.95
N ASN A 131 -25.80 -4.28 -0.97
CA ASN A 131 -26.07 -4.90 0.33
C ASN A 131 -26.98 -6.13 0.17
N VAL A 132 -28.00 -6.03 -0.70
CA VAL A 132 -28.88 -7.16 -1.07
C VAL A 132 -28.11 -8.24 -1.83
N ALA A 133 -27.18 -7.86 -2.72
CA ALA A 133 -26.30 -8.82 -3.40
C ALA A 133 -25.39 -9.57 -2.40
N VAL A 134 -24.86 -8.91 -1.36
CA VAL A 134 -24.12 -9.58 -0.27
C VAL A 134 -25.02 -10.58 0.47
N MET A 135 -26.28 -10.23 0.76
CA MET A 135 -27.23 -11.15 1.41
C MET A 135 -27.42 -12.43 0.59
N LEU A 136 -27.69 -12.29 -0.71
CA LEU A 136 -27.82 -13.42 -1.64
C LEU A 136 -26.53 -14.25 -1.73
N LEU A 137 -25.37 -13.59 -1.79
CA LEU A 137 -24.07 -14.28 -1.78
C LEU A 137 -23.84 -15.11 -0.51
N THR A 138 -24.47 -14.80 0.62
CA THR A 138 -24.33 -15.63 1.83
C THR A 138 -24.85 -17.05 1.64
N ASP A 139 -25.89 -17.23 0.81
CA ASP A 139 -26.53 -18.52 0.58
C ASP A 139 -25.96 -19.21 -0.67
N ILE A 140 -25.71 -18.44 -1.75
CA ILE A 140 -25.14 -18.92 -3.02
C ILE A 140 -23.75 -19.61 -2.83
N VAL A 141 -22.96 -19.18 -1.84
CA VAL A 141 -21.67 -19.85 -1.49
C VAL A 141 -21.90 -21.25 -0.94
N VAL A 142 -22.97 -21.48 -0.19
CA VAL A 142 -23.28 -22.76 0.47
C VAL A 142 -23.91 -23.77 -0.51
N ASP A 143 -24.65 -23.28 -1.51
CA ASP A 143 -25.25 -24.10 -2.58
C ASP A 143 -24.22 -24.83 -3.47
N GLY A 144 -22.93 -24.46 -3.40
CA GLY A 144 -21.83 -25.27 -3.95
C GLY A 144 -21.87 -25.45 -5.47
N ILE A 145 -22.23 -24.39 -6.22
CA ILE A 145 -22.48 -24.41 -7.68
C ILE A 145 -21.44 -25.27 -8.44
N PRO A 146 -21.85 -26.41 -9.06
CA PRO A 146 -20.93 -27.31 -9.75
C PRO A 146 -20.19 -26.64 -10.91
N GLY A 147 -18.85 -26.74 -10.90
CA GLY A 147 -17.99 -26.25 -11.98
C GLY A 147 -17.60 -24.76 -11.91
N LEU A 148 -18.03 -24.03 -10.87
CA LEU A 148 -17.61 -22.64 -10.65
C LEU A 148 -16.23 -22.57 -9.95
N ASP A 149 -15.26 -21.88 -10.57
CA ASP A 149 -13.97 -21.57 -9.93
C ASP A 149 -14.10 -20.36 -9.00
N TRP A 150 -14.34 -20.64 -7.72
CA TRP A 150 -14.43 -19.63 -6.67
C TRP A 150 -13.14 -18.82 -6.46
N THR A 151 -11.96 -19.32 -6.87
CA THR A 151 -10.67 -18.62 -6.64
C THR A 151 -10.53 -17.31 -7.43
N LEU A 152 -11.33 -17.16 -8.49
CA LEU A 152 -11.48 -15.92 -9.26
C LEU A 152 -12.33 -14.87 -8.53
N HIS A 153 -13.25 -15.31 -7.66
CA HIS A 153 -14.24 -14.46 -7.01
C HIS A 153 -13.91 -14.13 -5.55
N VAL A 154 -13.21 -15.02 -4.84
CA VAL A 154 -12.75 -14.82 -3.44
C VAL A 154 -12.16 -13.43 -3.19
N PRO A 155 -11.22 -12.89 -3.99
CA PRO A 155 -10.65 -11.55 -3.75
C PRO A 155 -11.68 -10.41 -3.71
N LEU A 156 -12.71 -10.47 -4.58
CA LEU A 156 -13.78 -9.48 -4.61
C LEU A 156 -14.76 -9.66 -3.45
N MET A 157 -15.07 -10.91 -3.08
CA MET A 157 -15.99 -11.22 -1.99
C MET A 157 -15.38 -10.86 -0.63
N LEU A 158 -14.09 -11.18 -0.42
CA LEU A 158 -13.32 -10.74 0.74
C LEU A 158 -13.23 -9.21 0.80
N HIS A 159 -13.04 -8.53 -0.34
CA HIS A 159 -13.05 -7.07 -0.34
C HIS A 159 -14.41 -6.48 0.07
N ILE A 160 -15.50 -6.90 -0.58
CA ILE A 160 -16.84 -6.37 -0.31
C ILE A 160 -17.28 -6.64 1.13
N LEU A 161 -16.97 -7.82 1.71
CA LEU A 161 -17.33 -8.08 3.10
C LEU A 161 -16.52 -7.21 4.07
N PHE A 162 -15.22 -6.96 3.81
CA PHE A 162 -14.40 -6.09 4.66
C PHE A 162 -14.88 -4.63 4.66
N LEU A 163 -15.48 -4.14 3.56
CA LEU A 163 -16.14 -2.83 3.51
C LEU A 163 -17.47 -2.76 4.29
N GLY A 164 -17.99 -3.90 4.77
CA GLY A 164 -19.29 -3.97 5.43
C GLY A 164 -19.29 -4.42 6.89
N LEU A 165 -18.16 -4.90 7.43
CA LEU A 165 -18.08 -5.44 8.81
C LEU A 165 -18.31 -4.40 9.91
N ASP A 166 -18.14 -3.12 9.60
CA ASP A 166 -18.42 -1.95 10.44
C ASP A 166 -19.62 -1.11 9.98
N HIS A 167 -20.35 -1.55 8.95
CA HIS A 167 -21.49 -0.80 8.43
C HIS A 167 -22.53 -0.54 9.54
N THR A 168 -22.94 0.71 9.64
CA THR A 168 -23.93 1.27 10.60
C THR A 168 -25.28 0.55 10.67
N ARG A 169 -25.59 -0.38 9.75
CA ARG A 169 -26.81 -1.18 9.73
C ARG A 169 -26.49 -2.63 10.11
N PRO A 170 -26.99 -3.17 11.24
CA PRO A 170 -26.73 -4.54 11.69
C PRO A 170 -26.88 -5.58 10.57
N ILE A 171 -28.00 -5.54 9.85
CA ILE A 171 -28.28 -6.48 8.75
C ILE A 171 -27.19 -6.55 7.66
N VAL A 172 -26.40 -5.50 7.45
CA VAL A 172 -25.30 -5.53 6.46
C VAL A 172 -24.06 -6.16 7.06
N ARG A 173 -23.60 -5.69 8.23
CA ARG A 173 -22.43 -6.27 8.93
C ARG A 173 -22.64 -7.73 9.32
N ASP A 174 -23.86 -8.11 9.70
CA ASP A 174 -24.22 -9.46 10.10
C ASP A 174 -24.20 -10.42 8.90
N HIS A 175 -24.67 -9.98 7.72
CA HIS A 175 -24.51 -10.75 6.48
C HIS A 175 -23.07 -10.74 5.95
N CYS A 176 -22.28 -9.70 6.15
CA CYS A 176 -20.83 -9.74 5.86
C CYS A 176 -20.10 -10.74 6.77
N LYS A 177 -20.45 -10.79 8.07
CA LYS A 177 -19.94 -11.77 9.05
C LYS A 177 -20.34 -13.21 8.64
N LYS A 178 -21.61 -13.41 8.25
CA LYS A 178 -22.13 -14.69 7.71
C LYS A 178 -21.43 -15.09 6.42
N LEU A 179 -21.18 -14.15 5.49
CA LEU A 179 -20.47 -14.42 4.24
C LEU A 179 -19.06 -14.94 4.51
N LEU A 180 -18.31 -14.27 5.40
CA LEU A 180 -16.95 -14.70 5.76
C LEU A 180 -16.96 -16.08 6.44
N LEU A 181 -17.90 -16.32 7.35
CA LEU A 181 -18.09 -17.61 8.00
C LEU A 181 -18.35 -18.73 6.96
N ASN A 182 -19.23 -18.49 5.99
CA ASN A 182 -19.55 -19.45 4.95
C ASN A 182 -18.37 -19.69 3.99
N LEU A 183 -17.60 -18.64 3.64
CA LEU A 183 -16.36 -18.77 2.87
C LEU A 183 -15.31 -19.61 3.63
N LEU A 184 -15.20 -19.46 4.95
CA LEU A 184 -14.28 -20.28 5.78
C LEU A 184 -14.74 -21.74 5.92
N ILE A 185 -16.04 -22.01 5.89
CA ILE A 185 -16.60 -23.38 5.98
C ILE A 185 -16.48 -24.14 4.66
N VAL A 186 -16.69 -23.45 3.52
CA VAL A 186 -16.79 -24.05 2.18
C VAL A 186 -15.49 -23.99 1.38
N LEU A 187 -14.68 -22.94 1.53
CA LEU A 187 -13.51 -22.67 0.66
C LEU A 187 -12.15 -22.66 1.37
N ALA A 188 -12.08 -22.65 2.70
CA ALA A 188 -10.81 -22.70 3.42
C ALA A 188 -10.41 -24.14 3.79
N GLU A 189 -9.13 -24.50 3.67
CA GLU A 189 -8.65 -25.88 3.77
C GLU A 189 -8.48 -26.35 5.24
N HIS A 190 -9.59 -26.44 5.99
CA HIS A 190 -9.58 -26.89 7.38
C HIS A 190 -9.66 -28.41 7.56
N ASN A 191 -10.02 -29.14 6.50
CA ASN A 191 -10.03 -30.61 6.38
C ASN A 191 -10.75 -31.37 7.51
N ASP A 192 -11.69 -30.72 8.22
CA ASP A 192 -12.36 -31.25 9.41
C ASP A 192 -13.76 -30.63 9.60
N HIS A 193 -14.68 -31.03 8.72
CA HIS A 193 -16.07 -30.55 8.76
C HIS A 193 -16.82 -31.04 10.02
N LEU A 194 -16.39 -32.14 10.65
CA LEU A 194 -17.06 -32.68 11.84
C LEU A 194 -16.83 -31.79 13.07
N ASN A 195 -15.59 -31.36 13.35
CA ASN A 195 -15.37 -30.44 14.47
C ASN A 195 -15.84 -29.02 14.15
N VAL A 196 -15.81 -28.58 12.89
CA VAL A 196 -16.48 -27.32 12.47
C VAL A 196 -17.98 -27.36 12.77
N ALA A 197 -18.68 -28.45 12.43
CA ALA A 197 -20.09 -28.62 12.77
C ALA A 197 -20.34 -28.61 14.30
N LYS A 198 -19.46 -29.21 15.11
CA LYS A 198 -19.53 -29.12 16.58
C LYS A 198 -19.35 -27.68 17.08
N ILE A 199 -18.40 -26.91 16.54
CA ILE A 199 -18.17 -25.51 16.92
C ILE A 199 -19.43 -24.67 16.68
N LEU A 200 -20.03 -24.80 15.49
CA LEU A 200 -21.24 -24.08 15.12
C LEU A 200 -22.42 -24.48 16.01
N LEU A 201 -22.69 -25.79 16.16
CA LEU A 201 -23.77 -26.30 17.01
C LEU A 201 -23.62 -25.87 18.48
N ASN A 202 -22.40 -25.89 19.01
CA ASN A 202 -22.09 -25.40 20.36
C ASN A 202 -22.42 -23.91 20.50
N SER A 203 -22.04 -23.11 19.50
CA SER A 203 -22.28 -21.66 19.49
C SER A 203 -23.77 -21.34 19.39
N ASP A 204 -24.51 -22.02 18.54
CA ASP A 204 -25.94 -21.78 18.34
C ASP A 204 -26.79 -22.31 19.51
N THR A 205 -26.39 -23.43 20.12
CA THR A 205 -26.97 -23.89 21.40
C THR A 205 -26.80 -22.84 22.50
N SER A 206 -25.65 -22.15 22.53
CA SER A 206 -25.38 -21.06 23.47
C SER A 206 -26.24 -19.83 23.20
N LYS A 207 -26.37 -19.40 21.92
CA LYS A 207 -27.24 -18.28 21.50
C LYS A 207 -28.69 -18.49 21.88
N LEU A 208 -29.21 -19.69 21.64
CA LEU A 208 -30.61 -20.05 21.91
C LEU A 208 -30.91 -20.20 23.42
N ARG A 209 -29.88 -20.19 24.28
CA ARG A 209 -29.98 -20.22 25.77
C ARG A 209 -30.87 -21.34 26.31
N LEU A 210 -30.88 -22.50 25.65
CA LEU A 210 -31.78 -23.63 25.91
C LEU A 210 -31.51 -24.38 27.23
N GLY A 211 -30.65 -23.86 28.12
CA GLY A 211 -30.24 -24.51 29.37
C GLY A 211 -29.35 -25.76 29.19
N LEU A 212 -28.94 -26.08 27.95
CA LEU A 212 -28.13 -27.25 27.63
C LEU A 212 -26.64 -26.99 27.92
N THR A 213 -25.98 -27.96 28.55
CA THR A 213 -24.53 -27.94 28.78
C THR A 213 -23.78 -28.23 27.48
N VAL A 214 -22.97 -27.26 27.05
CA VAL A 214 -22.20 -27.32 25.79
C VAL A 214 -20.85 -28.02 26.03
N PRO A 215 -20.46 -29.03 25.23
CA PRO A 215 -19.20 -29.75 25.42
C PRO A 215 -17.99 -28.88 25.06
N SER A 216 -16.91 -28.98 25.84
CA SER A 216 -15.63 -28.35 25.48
C SER A 216 -15.05 -28.97 24.20
N LEU A 217 -14.31 -28.17 23.42
CA LEU A 217 -13.67 -28.57 22.17
C LEU A 217 -12.20 -28.07 22.17
N PRO A 218 -11.25 -28.81 21.58
CA PRO A 218 -9.84 -28.40 21.47
C PRO A 218 -9.65 -27.32 20.38
N VAL A 219 -10.16 -26.12 20.66
CA VAL A 219 -10.13 -24.94 19.78
C VAL A 219 -9.76 -23.74 20.64
N ILE A 220 -8.85 -22.90 20.15
CA ILE A 220 -8.37 -21.72 20.88
C ILE A 220 -9.45 -20.62 20.80
N ASP A 221 -9.78 -20.01 21.95
CA ASP A 221 -10.44 -18.71 21.98
C ASP A 221 -9.36 -17.62 21.87
N HIS A 222 -9.34 -16.91 20.76
CA HIS A 222 -8.43 -15.78 20.49
C HIS A 222 -9.21 -14.67 19.77
N ASN A 223 -8.82 -13.41 20.01
CA ASN A 223 -9.51 -12.23 19.47
C ASN A 223 -8.75 -11.62 18.28
N PHE A 224 -9.12 -12.04 17.07
CA PHE A 224 -8.47 -11.69 15.81
C PHE A 224 -8.52 -10.20 15.40
N THR A 225 -9.02 -9.29 16.25
CA THR A 225 -8.96 -7.84 16.04
C THR A 225 -7.86 -7.14 16.84
N GLU A 226 -7.19 -7.81 17.77
CA GLU A 226 -6.10 -7.24 18.58
C GLU A 226 -4.85 -8.13 18.47
N PRO A 227 -3.63 -7.57 18.42
CA PRO A 227 -2.40 -8.34 18.21
C PRO A 227 -2.04 -9.23 19.40
N ASP A 228 -1.52 -10.42 19.13
CA ASP A 228 -1.20 -11.46 20.11
C ASP A 228 0.13 -12.13 19.74
N GLN A 229 1.21 -11.83 20.47
CA GLN A 229 2.55 -12.28 20.11
C GLN A 229 2.71 -13.81 20.11
N GLU A 230 1.94 -14.54 20.92
CA GLU A 230 2.02 -16.00 20.99
C GLU A 230 1.23 -16.62 19.84
N PHE A 231 -0.01 -16.15 19.63
CA PHE A 231 -0.87 -16.62 18.55
C PHE A 231 -0.33 -16.23 17.17
N ASP A 232 -0.06 -14.93 16.92
CA ASP A 232 0.35 -14.36 15.61
C ASP A 232 1.65 -14.95 15.04
N SER A 233 2.42 -15.65 15.86
CA SER A 233 3.69 -16.27 15.47
C SER A 233 3.59 -17.19 14.23
N TYR A 234 2.43 -17.80 13.97
CA TYR A 234 2.18 -18.60 12.75
C TYR A 234 2.15 -17.77 11.45
N LEU A 235 1.91 -16.46 11.52
CA LEU A 235 1.94 -15.55 10.35
C LEU A 235 3.36 -15.41 9.78
N PHE A 236 4.38 -15.52 10.63
CA PHE A 236 5.79 -15.29 10.31
C PHE A 236 6.61 -16.59 10.20
N GLY A 237 6.18 -17.64 10.91
CA GLY A 237 6.88 -18.93 10.95
C GLY A 237 8.26 -18.86 11.60
N LEU A 238 9.06 -19.93 11.44
CA LEU A 238 10.37 -20.10 12.08
C LEU A 238 11.44 -19.04 11.71
N ASN A 239 11.17 -18.15 10.74
CA ASN A 239 12.11 -17.12 10.30
C ASN A 239 11.82 -15.73 10.91
N GLY A 240 10.80 -15.58 11.76
CA GLY A 240 10.48 -14.32 12.41
C GLY A 240 11.52 -13.92 13.47
N THR A 241 12.19 -12.79 13.27
CA THR A 241 13.02 -12.17 14.32
C THR A 241 12.12 -11.55 15.39
N VAL A 242 11.86 -12.31 16.46
CA VAL A 242 11.05 -11.87 17.61
C VAL A 242 11.72 -10.65 18.27
N PRO A 243 11.02 -9.51 18.44
CA PRO A 243 11.53 -8.40 19.22
C PRO A 243 11.69 -8.81 20.69
N GLN A 244 12.92 -8.91 21.16
CA GLN A 244 13.23 -9.44 22.50
C GLN A 244 12.99 -8.37 23.58
N ALA A 245 11.73 -8.20 23.98
CA ALA A 245 11.37 -7.42 25.16
C ALA A 245 11.91 -8.08 26.44
N THR A 246 12.30 -7.25 27.41
CA THR A 246 13.04 -7.64 28.62
C THR A 246 12.30 -8.67 29.48
N LEU A 247 12.93 -9.82 29.72
CA LEU A 247 12.51 -10.77 30.74
C LEU A 247 12.77 -10.20 32.15
N SER A 248 11.71 -10.10 32.95
CA SER A 248 11.84 -9.84 34.40
C SER A 248 12.38 -11.10 35.12
N PRO A 249 13.28 -10.96 36.11
CA PRO A 249 13.88 -12.11 36.80
C PRO A 249 12.85 -12.85 37.67
N ALA A 250 12.84 -14.18 37.57
CA ALA A 250 11.93 -15.03 38.33
C ALA A 250 12.30 -15.10 39.83
N SER A 251 11.28 -15.20 40.69
CA SER A 251 11.43 -15.48 42.13
C SER A 251 11.68 -16.97 42.38
N ASN A 252 12.87 -17.32 42.88
CA ASN A 252 13.22 -18.69 43.24
C ASN A 252 12.36 -19.25 44.39
N GLN A 253 11.76 -20.41 44.18
CA GLN A 253 11.56 -21.42 45.24
C GLN A 253 11.91 -22.80 44.68
N PRO A 254 12.64 -23.65 45.42
CA PRO A 254 12.92 -25.02 45.00
C PRO A 254 11.77 -25.94 45.37
N ASN A 255 11.50 -26.94 44.54
CA ASN A 255 10.99 -28.22 45.01
C ASN A 255 11.50 -29.33 44.09
N GLU A 256 12.08 -30.38 44.67
CA GLU A 256 12.44 -31.59 43.93
C GLU A 256 11.20 -32.48 43.83
N GLU A 257 10.94 -33.04 42.64
CA GLU A 257 10.57 -34.45 42.47
C GLU A 257 10.53 -34.80 40.98
N THR A 258 11.08 -35.95 40.60
CA THR A 258 11.12 -36.43 39.20
C THR A 258 10.16 -37.61 38.99
N PRO A 259 9.15 -37.47 38.11
CA PRO A 259 8.42 -38.60 37.56
C PRO A 259 8.89 -38.99 36.16
N VAL A 260 8.98 -40.31 35.97
CA VAL A 260 9.26 -41.04 34.72
C VAL A 260 8.42 -40.54 33.53
N PRO A 261 8.97 -40.45 32.30
CA PRO A 261 8.19 -40.03 31.12
C PRO A 261 7.08 -41.04 30.81
N THR A 262 5.84 -40.65 31.09
CA THR A 262 4.63 -41.40 30.70
C THR A 262 4.22 -40.95 29.31
N ILE A 263 4.17 -41.87 28.35
CA ILE A 263 3.69 -41.58 26.99
C ILE A 263 2.16 -41.47 27.04
N ILE A 264 1.65 -40.26 27.26
CA ILE A 264 0.23 -39.93 27.11
C ILE A 264 0.01 -39.50 25.66
N THR A 265 -0.88 -40.19 24.95
CA THR A 265 -1.38 -39.76 23.64
C THR A 265 -2.42 -38.66 23.83
N GLU A 266 -1.97 -37.40 23.94
CA GLU A 266 -2.84 -36.23 24.08
C GLU A 266 -3.55 -35.84 22.76
N GLU A 267 -4.40 -36.73 22.25
CA GLU A 267 -5.19 -36.51 21.02
C GLU A 267 -6.30 -35.44 21.19
N ASN A 268 -6.46 -34.88 22.40
CA ASN A 268 -7.58 -34.03 22.77
C ASN A 268 -7.16 -32.78 23.59
N ALA A 269 -5.86 -32.48 23.66
CA ALA A 269 -5.40 -31.18 24.16
C ALA A 269 -5.69 -30.06 23.14
N PRO A 270 -5.93 -28.81 23.56
CA PRO A 270 -5.93 -27.68 22.63
C PRO A 270 -4.58 -27.57 21.90
N PRO A 271 -4.55 -27.22 20.60
CA PRO A 271 -3.29 -26.92 19.92
C PRO A 271 -2.61 -25.75 20.64
N GLN A 272 -1.30 -25.83 20.87
CA GLN A 272 -0.56 -24.71 21.44
C GLN A 272 -0.31 -23.63 20.38
N PRO A 273 -0.43 -22.33 20.72
CA PRO A 273 0.08 -21.23 19.91
C PRO A 273 1.55 -21.43 19.53
N GLY A 274 1.96 -20.99 18.33
CA GLY A 274 3.36 -21.05 17.93
C GLY A 274 3.63 -20.99 16.42
N PRO A 275 4.91 -20.79 16.02
CA PRO A 275 5.31 -20.60 14.62
C PRO A 275 5.09 -21.79 13.67
N LEU A 276 4.64 -22.92 14.22
CA LEU A 276 4.37 -24.17 13.50
C LEU A 276 2.89 -24.58 13.55
N MET A 277 1.99 -23.72 14.06
CA MET A 277 0.56 -24.00 14.09
C MET A 277 0.01 -24.24 12.67
N PRO A 278 -0.64 -25.40 12.41
CA PRO A 278 -1.31 -25.61 11.13
C PRO A 278 -2.49 -24.66 10.95
N THR A 279 -2.58 -24.03 9.78
CA THR A 279 -3.63 -23.07 9.43
C THR A 279 -5.06 -23.62 9.59
N ALA A 280 -5.24 -24.95 9.54
CA ALA A 280 -6.50 -25.63 9.88
C ALA A 280 -7.00 -25.36 11.32
N HIS A 281 -6.13 -25.18 12.31
CA HIS A 281 -6.53 -24.81 13.68
C HIS A 281 -6.89 -23.32 13.79
N VAL A 282 -6.19 -22.47 13.02
CA VAL A 282 -6.52 -21.05 12.88
C VAL A 282 -7.91 -20.88 12.25
N ILE A 283 -8.24 -21.63 11.20
CA ILE A 283 -9.58 -21.61 10.57
C ILE A 283 -10.66 -22.01 11.58
N LYS A 284 -10.45 -23.08 12.37
CA LYS A 284 -11.40 -23.51 13.42
C LYS A 284 -11.60 -22.42 14.49
N SER A 285 -10.52 -21.72 14.85
CA SER A 285 -10.56 -20.63 15.84
C SER A 285 -11.21 -19.35 15.28
N LEU A 286 -10.99 -19.01 14.00
CA LEU A 286 -11.71 -17.96 13.26
C LEU A 286 -13.21 -18.27 13.15
N ILE A 287 -13.56 -19.52 12.80
CA ILE A 287 -14.96 -19.99 12.74
C ILE A 287 -15.62 -19.84 14.12
N ARG A 288 -14.92 -20.20 15.21
CA ARG A 288 -15.41 -20.03 16.59
C ARG A 288 -15.62 -18.55 16.97
N PHE A 289 -14.63 -17.70 16.70
CA PHE A 289 -14.71 -16.25 16.92
C PHE A 289 -15.87 -15.60 16.14
N LEU A 290 -16.05 -16.00 14.87
CA LEU A 290 -17.14 -15.49 14.04
C LEU A 290 -18.50 -16.08 14.43
N SER A 291 -18.56 -17.32 14.91
CA SER A 291 -19.81 -17.96 15.35
C SER A 291 -20.32 -17.42 16.69
N GLN A 292 -19.43 -16.91 17.56
CA GLN A 292 -19.78 -16.34 18.86
C GLN A 292 -20.69 -15.11 18.74
N ASP A 293 -21.52 -14.90 19.77
CA ASP A 293 -22.56 -13.87 19.78
C ASP A 293 -22.00 -12.48 20.12
N SER A 294 -21.60 -11.76 19.07
CA SER A 294 -21.21 -10.35 19.12
C SER A 294 -22.32 -9.41 18.61
N SER A 295 -23.51 -9.95 18.29
CA SER A 295 -24.50 -9.36 17.35
C SER A 295 -24.89 -7.90 17.60
N ALA A 296 -24.86 -7.44 18.85
CA ALA A 296 -25.14 -6.06 19.22
C ALA A 296 -24.12 -5.05 18.64
N GLN A 297 -22.85 -5.44 18.46
CA GLN A 297 -21.74 -4.55 18.09
C GLN A 297 -21.04 -4.98 16.78
N PRO A 298 -20.47 -4.04 16.01
CA PRO A 298 -19.59 -4.38 14.89
C PRO A 298 -18.24 -4.93 15.39
N LEU A 299 -17.44 -5.53 14.50
CA LEU A 299 -16.10 -6.04 14.85
C LEU A 299 -15.13 -4.91 15.22
N TRP A 300 -15.32 -3.74 14.61
CA TRP A 300 -14.64 -2.48 14.90
C TRP A 300 -15.58 -1.31 14.60
N ASN A 301 -15.28 -0.13 15.14
CA ASN A 301 -16.14 1.04 14.96
C ASN A 301 -16.15 1.54 13.51
N TYR A 302 -17.28 2.15 13.10
CA TYR A 302 -17.34 3.00 11.92
C TYR A 302 -16.60 4.30 12.22
N GLU A 303 -15.40 4.46 11.66
CA GLU A 303 -14.52 5.61 11.86
C GLU A 303 -13.85 5.95 10.51
N ASP A 304 -13.57 7.24 10.29
CA ASP A 304 -12.90 7.75 9.09
C ASP A 304 -11.60 8.47 9.45
N ILE A 305 -10.57 8.31 8.61
CA ILE A 305 -9.35 9.09 8.70
C ILE A 305 -9.63 10.52 8.22
N THR A 306 -9.14 11.50 8.97
CA THR A 306 -9.31 12.93 8.67
C THR A 306 -7.94 13.61 8.55
N ALA A 307 -7.91 14.83 8.01
CA ALA A 307 -6.71 15.67 7.96
C ALA A 307 -5.97 15.80 9.31
N LYS A 308 -6.68 15.67 10.44
CA LYS A 308 -6.12 15.81 11.81
C LYS A 308 -5.95 14.49 12.55
N VAL A 309 -6.61 13.42 12.12
CA VAL A 309 -6.62 12.11 12.79
C VAL A 309 -6.26 11.04 11.78
N TRP A 310 -4.97 10.68 11.76
CA TRP A 310 -4.37 9.77 10.78
C TRP A 310 -4.36 8.30 11.24
N THR A 311 -4.65 8.06 12.51
CA THR A 311 -4.66 6.74 13.15
C THR A 311 -5.99 6.58 13.88
N ILE A 312 -6.73 5.55 13.52
CA ILE A 312 -8.06 5.20 14.05
C ILE A 312 -8.03 3.72 14.45
N LYS A 313 -8.62 3.36 15.58
CA LYS A 313 -8.48 1.99 16.11
C LYS A 313 -9.04 0.95 15.15
N SER A 314 -10.14 1.27 14.48
CA SER A 314 -10.74 0.37 13.49
C SER A 314 -9.82 0.02 12.31
N ALA A 315 -8.88 0.90 11.92
CA ALA A 315 -7.91 0.59 10.87
C ALA A 315 -6.84 -0.41 11.35
N GLU A 316 -6.45 -0.33 12.62
CA GLU A 316 -5.53 -1.29 13.27
C GLU A 316 -6.21 -2.66 13.44
N GLN A 317 -7.47 -2.66 13.90
CA GLN A 317 -8.29 -3.86 14.06
C GLN A 317 -8.57 -4.55 12.71
N LEU A 318 -8.91 -3.77 11.68
CA LEU A 318 -9.05 -4.24 10.29
C LEU A 318 -7.73 -4.84 9.77
N GLN A 319 -6.60 -4.17 10.00
CA GLN A 319 -5.30 -4.66 9.57
C GLN A 319 -4.92 -5.98 10.26
N CYS A 320 -5.17 -6.10 11.57
CA CYS A 320 -4.93 -7.33 12.32
C CYS A 320 -5.77 -8.47 11.72
N PHE A 321 -7.10 -8.28 11.67
CA PHE A 321 -8.04 -9.26 11.15
C PHE A 321 -7.71 -9.71 9.73
N LEU A 322 -7.36 -8.75 8.85
CA LEU A 322 -7.00 -9.01 7.46
C LEU A 322 -5.79 -9.94 7.31
N ARG A 323 -4.74 -9.81 8.13
CA ARG A 323 -3.54 -10.67 8.05
C ARG A 323 -3.92 -12.15 8.19
N HIS A 324 -4.78 -12.48 9.15
CA HIS A 324 -5.23 -13.86 9.36
C HIS A 324 -6.03 -14.38 8.17
N ILE A 325 -6.97 -13.58 7.64
CA ILE A 325 -7.80 -13.95 6.49
C ILE A 325 -6.95 -14.13 5.22
N VAL A 326 -6.00 -13.22 4.95
CA VAL A 326 -5.06 -13.34 3.82
C VAL A 326 -4.22 -14.61 3.94
N LYS A 327 -3.68 -14.90 5.13
CA LYS A 327 -2.89 -16.12 5.38
C LYS A 327 -3.72 -17.38 5.13
N VAL A 328 -4.95 -17.45 5.66
CA VAL A 328 -5.88 -18.58 5.46
C VAL A 328 -6.18 -18.84 3.99
N PHE A 329 -6.59 -17.83 3.22
CA PHE A 329 -6.95 -18.03 1.81
C PHE A 329 -5.72 -18.14 0.88
N THR A 330 -4.56 -17.62 1.27
CA THR A 330 -3.30 -17.85 0.54
C THR A 330 -2.79 -19.27 0.74
N ASP A 331 -2.88 -19.83 1.95
CA ASP A 331 -2.50 -21.23 2.20
C ASP A 331 -3.46 -22.18 1.48
N SER A 332 -4.78 -21.98 1.64
CA SER A 332 -5.82 -22.82 1.00
C SER A 332 -5.78 -22.78 -0.54
N TYR A 333 -5.27 -21.69 -1.13
CA TYR A 333 -5.19 -21.50 -2.58
C TYR A 333 -3.82 -20.92 -3.01
N SER A 334 -2.75 -21.65 -2.69
CA SER A 334 -1.34 -21.25 -2.91
C SER A 334 -0.96 -20.84 -4.35
N HIS A 335 -1.78 -21.17 -5.35
CA HIS A 335 -1.57 -20.77 -6.76
C HIS A 335 -2.49 -19.64 -7.23
N ALA A 336 -3.50 -19.25 -6.46
CA ALA A 336 -4.53 -18.28 -6.87
C ALA A 336 -4.11 -16.81 -6.74
N ARG A 337 -3.00 -16.50 -6.04
CA ARG A 337 -2.50 -15.12 -5.82
C ARG A 337 -3.56 -14.19 -5.21
N ILE A 338 -4.17 -14.67 -4.12
CA ILE A 338 -5.28 -13.98 -3.46
C ILE A 338 -4.86 -12.57 -3.00
N ALA A 339 -3.68 -12.43 -2.40
CA ALA A 339 -3.17 -11.13 -1.94
C ALA A 339 -3.01 -10.13 -3.09
N GLU A 340 -2.34 -10.50 -4.19
CA GLU A 340 -2.11 -9.58 -5.31
C GLU A 340 -3.40 -9.23 -6.07
N ARG A 341 -4.33 -10.19 -6.22
CA ARG A 341 -5.65 -9.93 -6.82
C ARG A 341 -6.50 -9.02 -5.93
N TRP A 342 -6.53 -9.28 -4.61
CA TRP A 342 -7.28 -8.48 -3.65
C TRP A 342 -6.72 -7.05 -3.58
N ALA A 343 -5.39 -6.89 -3.67
CA ALA A 343 -4.76 -5.57 -3.73
C ALA A 343 -5.15 -4.78 -4.99
N GLN A 344 -5.29 -5.44 -6.15
CA GLN A 344 -5.79 -4.80 -7.37
C GLN A 344 -7.26 -4.36 -7.21
N THR A 345 -8.13 -5.21 -6.68
CA THR A 345 -9.53 -4.87 -6.39
C THR A 345 -9.64 -3.72 -5.38
N ALA A 346 -8.83 -3.77 -4.31
CA ALA A 346 -8.86 -2.78 -3.24
C ALA A 346 -8.36 -1.41 -3.72
N LEU A 347 -7.30 -1.37 -4.52
CA LEU A 347 -6.85 -0.11 -5.13
C LEU A 347 -7.89 0.42 -6.13
N GLN A 348 -8.45 -0.44 -6.99
CA GLN A 348 -9.46 -0.03 -7.97
C GLN A 348 -10.67 0.61 -7.29
N LEU A 349 -11.19 0.02 -6.21
CA LEU A 349 -12.34 0.56 -5.48
C LEU A 349 -11.97 1.77 -4.62
N GLY A 350 -10.79 1.77 -3.98
CA GLY A 350 -10.23 2.94 -3.28
C GLY A 350 -10.05 4.16 -4.17
N LEU A 351 -9.81 3.97 -5.47
CA LEU A 351 -9.68 5.03 -6.47
C LEU A 351 -10.96 5.27 -7.30
N SER A 352 -12.07 4.57 -7.08
CA SER A 352 -13.30 4.76 -7.89
C SER A 352 -14.62 4.82 -7.11
N CYS A 353 -14.62 4.52 -5.81
CA CYS A 353 -15.85 4.57 -5.02
C CYS A 353 -16.34 6.03 -4.81
N SER A 354 -17.66 6.21 -4.81
CA SER A 354 -18.32 7.47 -4.47
C SER A 354 -18.47 7.69 -2.96
N SER A 355 -18.43 6.62 -2.16
CA SER A 355 -18.42 6.69 -0.69
C SER A 355 -16.99 6.90 -0.21
N ARG A 356 -16.73 8.00 0.51
CA ARG A 356 -15.41 8.34 1.06
C ARG A 356 -14.95 7.30 2.08
N HIS A 357 -15.85 6.84 2.95
CA HIS A 357 -15.58 5.78 3.90
C HIS A 357 -15.17 4.47 3.24
N TYR A 358 -15.94 3.99 2.25
CA TYR A 358 -15.57 2.77 1.52
C TYR A 358 -14.27 2.95 0.73
N ALA A 359 -13.99 4.14 0.20
CA ALA A 359 -12.72 4.44 -0.45
C ALA A 359 -11.54 4.39 0.55
N GLY A 360 -11.68 4.98 1.75
CA GLY A 360 -10.72 4.91 2.85
C GLY A 360 -10.48 3.47 3.33
N ARG A 361 -11.55 2.73 3.68
CA ARG A 361 -11.48 1.30 4.02
C ARG A 361 -10.83 0.47 2.92
N SER A 362 -11.08 0.78 1.64
CA SER A 362 -10.40 0.12 0.52
C SER A 362 -8.89 0.37 0.50
N LEU A 363 -8.47 1.61 0.78
CA LEU A 363 -7.06 1.98 0.88
C LEU A 363 -6.39 1.40 2.14
N GLN A 364 -7.10 1.31 3.27
CA GLN A 364 -6.66 0.60 4.48
C GLN A 364 -6.45 -0.90 4.23
N VAL A 365 -7.40 -1.56 3.54
CA VAL A 365 -7.27 -2.95 3.06
C VAL A 365 -6.05 -3.09 2.14
N PHE A 366 -5.89 -2.18 1.18
CA PHE A 366 -4.76 -2.17 0.25
C PHE A 366 -3.39 -2.07 0.95
N ARG A 367 -3.23 -1.12 1.89
CA ARG A 367 -2.01 -1.01 2.72
C ARG A 367 -1.76 -2.28 3.52
N SER A 368 -2.80 -2.86 4.12
CA SER A 368 -2.70 -4.03 4.99
C SER A 368 -2.33 -5.32 4.27
N LEU A 369 -2.57 -5.40 2.95
CA LEU A 369 -2.14 -6.50 2.10
C LEU A 369 -0.62 -6.51 1.82
N ASN A 370 0.09 -5.40 2.07
CA ASN A 370 1.54 -5.24 1.88
C ASN A 370 2.08 -5.73 0.50
N VAL A 371 1.30 -5.58 -0.56
CA VAL A 371 1.72 -5.94 -1.93
C VAL A 371 2.60 -4.83 -2.50
N PRO A 372 3.78 -5.15 -3.09
CA PRO A 372 4.63 -4.15 -3.74
C PRO A 372 3.90 -3.41 -4.87
N ILE A 373 3.92 -2.08 -4.87
CA ILE A 373 3.34 -1.29 -5.95
C ILE A 373 4.14 -1.43 -7.26
N ASN A 374 3.45 -1.23 -8.39
CA ASN A 374 4.07 -1.07 -9.71
C ASN A 374 3.74 0.30 -10.31
N SER A 375 4.43 0.65 -11.40
CA SER A 375 4.31 1.96 -12.06
C SER A 375 2.88 2.34 -12.46
N ARG A 376 2.04 1.37 -12.87
CA ARG A 376 0.62 1.64 -13.17
C ARG A 376 -0.14 2.02 -11.90
N MET A 377 -0.01 1.22 -10.85
CA MET A 377 -0.69 1.47 -9.57
C MET A 377 -0.30 2.83 -8.97
N LEU A 378 0.98 3.22 -9.08
CA LEU A 378 1.42 4.57 -8.70
C LEU A 378 0.79 5.65 -9.60
N SER A 379 0.75 5.45 -10.92
CA SER A 379 0.11 6.38 -11.86
C SER A 379 -1.39 6.56 -11.58
N ASP A 380 -2.10 5.49 -11.21
CA ASP A 380 -3.52 5.53 -10.87
C ASP A 380 -3.76 6.35 -9.59
N ILE A 381 -2.94 6.13 -8.54
CA ILE A 381 -2.98 6.91 -7.29
C ILE A 381 -2.65 8.38 -7.55
N LEU A 382 -1.56 8.66 -8.27
CA LEU A 382 -1.12 10.01 -8.61
C LEU A 382 -2.19 10.79 -9.38
N SER A 383 -2.85 10.15 -10.35
CA SER A 383 -3.92 10.77 -11.13
C SER A 383 -5.07 11.22 -10.23
N ARG A 384 -5.53 10.35 -9.32
CA ARG A 384 -6.61 10.67 -8.38
C ARG A 384 -6.17 11.66 -7.30
N LEU A 385 -4.91 11.67 -6.88
CA LEU A 385 -4.38 12.67 -5.95
C LEU A 385 -4.36 14.06 -6.61
N ILE A 386 -3.90 14.18 -7.86
CA ILE A 386 -3.93 15.45 -8.62
C ILE A 386 -5.36 15.97 -8.80
N GLU A 387 -6.33 15.07 -9.00
CA GLU A 387 -7.76 15.40 -9.08
C GLU A 387 -8.39 15.85 -7.75
N THR A 388 -7.76 15.64 -6.58
CA THR A 388 -8.40 15.84 -5.26
C THR A 388 -7.62 16.65 -4.23
N VAL A 389 -6.29 16.80 -4.35
CA VAL A 389 -5.46 17.52 -3.36
C VAL A 389 -5.85 19.00 -3.17
N ALA A 390 -6.40 19.64 -4.22
CA ALA A 390 -6.86 21.03 -4.14
C ALA A 390 -8.25 21.20 -3.48
N GLU A 391 -8.99 20.13 -3.22
CA GLU A 391 -10.35 20.18 -2.69
C GLU A 391 -10.35 20.52 -1.19
N GLN A 392 -11.22 21.47 -0.78
CA GLN A 392 -11.20 22.03 0.58
C GLN A 392 -12.18 21.35 1.57
N GLY A 393 -12.98 20.38 1.10
CA GLY A 393 -13.98 19.70 1.93
C GLY A 393 -13.34 18.72 2.93
N GLU A 394 -13.88 18.62 4.14
CA GLU A 394 -13.32 17.77 5.20
C GLU A 394 -13.23 16.29 4.80
N ASP A 395 -14.30 15.73 4.20
CA ASP A 395 -14.32 14.36 3.66
C ASP A 395 -13.34 14.15 2.49
N MET A 396 -13.08 15.21 1.70
CA MET A 396 -12.09 15.17 0.61
C MET A 396 -10.67 15.17 1.17
N GLN A 397 -10.41 15.99 2.20
CA GLN A 397 -9.10 16.09 2.84
C GLN A 397 -8.77 14.85 3.71
N GLY A 398 -9.77 14.20 4.29
CA GLY A 398 -9.63 12.82 4.82
C GLY A 398 -9.26 11.80 3.73
N TYR A 399 -9.90 11.88 2.56
CA TYR A 399 -9.57 11.01 1.42
C TYR A 399 -8.17 11.29 0.82
N VAL A 400 -7.74 12.55 0.73
CA VAL A 400 -6.37 12.93 0.35
C VAL A 400 -5.37 12.38 1.36
N THR A 401 -5.67 12.47 2.66
CA THR A 401 -4.87 11.86 3.74
C THR A 401 -4.75 10.35 3.55
N GLU A 402 -5.83 9.65 3.19
CA GLU A 402 -5.81 8.20 2.87
C GLU A 402 -4.94 7.85 1.65
N LEU A 403 -4.94 8.69 0.60
CA LEU A 403 -4.05 8.51 -0.56
C LEU A 403 -2.58 8.70 -0.15
N LEU A 404 -2.26 9.75 0.62
CA LEU A 404 -0.90 10.05 1.06
C LEU A 404 -0.35 8.99 2.02
N LEU A 405 -1.14 8.49 2.98
CA LEU A 405 -0.78 7.35 3.84
C LEU A 405 -0.57 6.06 3.04
N THR A 406 -1.28 5.90 1.91
CA THR A 406 -1.08 4.78 0.99
C THR A 406 0.23 4.86 0.22
N LEU A 407 0.62 6.08 -0.19
CA LEU A 407 1.91 6.34 -0.83
C LEU A 407 3.08 6.16 0.15
N GLU A 408 2.92 6.53 1.42
CA GLU A 408 3.90 6.27 2.48
C GLU A 408 4.11 4.77 2.71
N ALA A 409 3.03 4.01 2.94
CA ALA A 409 3.11 2.56 3.16
C ALA A 409 3.67 1.80 1.95
N ALA A 410 3.45 2.32 0.73
CA ALA A 410 4.01 1.74 -0.50
C ALA A 410 5.54 1.84 -0.59
N VAL A 411 6.19 2.72 0.19
CA VAL A 411 7.67 2.75 0.28
C VAL A 411 8.20 1.52 1.01
N ASP A 412 7.49 1.04 2.03
CA ASP A 412 7.89 -0.14 2.81
C ASP A 412 7.71 -1.44 2.01
N SER A 413 6.62 -1.55 1.24
CA SER A 413 6.36 -2.75 0.43
C SER A 413 7.33 -2.91 -0.76
N LEU A 414 7.98 -1.83 -1.21
CA LEU A 414 9.04 -1.88 -2.23
C LEU A 414 10.35 -2.47 -1.70
N ASP A 415 10.63 -2.35 -0.40
CA ASP A 415 11.81 -2.96 0.24
C ASP A 415 11.60 -4.43 0.61
N SER A 416 10.34 -4.88 0.66
CA SER A 416 10.02 -6.29 0.90
C SER A 416 10.70 -7.17 -0.15
N ASP A 417 11.74 -7.88 0.30
CA ASP A 417 12.67 -8.69 -0.50
C ASP A 417 11.94 -9.96 -0.99
N PHE A 418 11.07 -9.79 -1.99
CA PHE A 418 10.30 -10.87 -2.60
C PHE A 418 11.29 -11.89 -3.16
N ARG A 419 11.33 -13.08 -2.57
CA ARG A 419 12.21 -14.19 -2.97
C ARG A 419 11.41 -15.23 -3.76
N PRO A 420 11.49 -15.28 -5.11
CA PRO A 420 10.88 -16.34 -5.93
C PRO A 420 11.44 -17.76 -5.69
N LEU A 421 12.30 -17.93 -4.68
CA LEU A 421 13.06 -19.13 -4.42
C LEU A 421 12.23 -20.25 -3.80
N ASP A 422 11.20 -19.92 -3.00
CA ASP A 422 10.45 -20.96 -2.26
C ASP A 422 9.39 -21.63 -3.15
N VAL A 423 8.64 -20.87 -3.96
CA VAL A 423 7.80 -21.43 -5.05
C VAL A 423 8.62 -22.32 -5.99
N MET A 424 9.88 -21.94 -6.26
CA MET A 424 10.78 -22.71 -7.13
C MET A 424 11.51 -23.87 -6.43
N LYS A 425 11.46 -23.97 -5.08
CA LYS A 425 11.92 -25.16 -4.35
C LYS A 425 10.87 -26.27 -4.45
N ASP A 426 9.60 -25.96 -4.20
CA ASP A 426 8.58 -26.99 -4.02
C ASP A 426 8.18 -27.67 -5.33
N ILE A 427 8.17 -26.92 -6.44
CA ILE A 427 8.02 -27.49 -7.80
C ILE A 427 9.11 -28.54 -8.11
N PHE A 428 10.33 -28.38 -7.56
CA PHE A 428 11.46 -29.27 -7.80
C PHE A 428 11.67 -30.36 -6.72
N LYS A 429 10.81 -30.43 -5.69
CA LYS A 429 10.79 -31.55 -4.73
C LYS A 429 10.00 -32.76 -5.23
N SER A 430 9.17 -32.60 -6.26
CA SER A 430 8.32 -33.64 -6.85
C SER A 430 9.10 -34.66 -7.70
N THR A 431 10.13 -35.30 -7.12
CA THR A 431 10.81 -36.46 -7.71
C THR A 431 11.21 -37.40 -6.56
N PRO A 432 10.51 -38.53 -6.37
CA PRO A 432 10.83 -39.46 -5.28
C PRO A 432 12.15 -40.16 -5.60
N ASN A 433 13.15 -40.03 -4.73
CA ASN A 433 14.43 -40.70 -4.91
C ASN A 433 14.81 -41.50 -3.67
N LEU A 434 14.78 -42.83 -3.81
CA LEU A 434 15.05 -43.78 -2.75
C LEU A 434 16.56 -43.93 -2.53
N ASN A 435 17.08 -43.45 -1.41
CA ASN A 435 18.01 -44.24 -0.61
C ASN A 435 18.10 -43.66 0.82
N ASN A 436 17.81 -44.47 1.83
CA ASN A 436 18.03 -44.11 3.23
C ASN A 436 19.10 -45.02 3.83
N LYS A 437 20.22 -44.45 4.30
CA LYS A 437 21.11 -45.12 5.25
C LYS A 437 21.99 -44.14 6.02
N ASP A 438 21.97 -44.28 7.34
CA ASP A 438 22.63 -43.43 8.32
C ASP A 438 24.15 -43.69 8.44
N GLY A 439 24.88 -42.70 8.97
CA GLY A 439 26.29 -42.80 9.34
C GLY A 439 26.88 -41.43 9.67
N ALA A 440 27.59 -41.30 10.80
CA ALA A 440 27.99 -40.00 11.36
C ALA A 440 29.46 -39.94 11.82
N ILE A 441 29.92 -38.73 12.13
CA ILE A 441 31.09 -38.35 12.96
C ILE A 441 32.49 -38.23 12.27
N SER A 442 33.11 -37.06 12.50
CA SER A 442 34.53 -36.66 12.52
C SER A 442 35.53 -36.93 11.36
N ASN A 443 35.91 -35.82 10.69
CA ASN A 443 37.20 -35.08 10.84
C ASN A 443 38.59 -35.74 10.53
N VAL A 444 39.55 -34.88 10.12
CA VAL A 444 41.04 -35.03 10.11
C VAL A 444 41.75 -35.79 8.94
N TYR A 445 42.48 -35.01 8.12
CA TYR A 445 43.75 -35.26 7.36
C TYR A 445 44.06 -36.60 6.65
N GLY A 446 44.69 -36.57 5.44
CA GLY A 446 45.68 -37.63 5.07
C GLY A 446 45.80 -38.18 3.62
N ASN A 447 46.22 -37.35 2.65
CA ASN A 447 47.00 -37.63 1.41
C ASN A 447 47.39 -39.10 0.97
N LYS A 448 47.30 -39.37 -0.38
CA LYS A 448 48.01 -40.38 -1.25
C LYS A 448 47.28 -41.64 -1.79
N ARG A 449 46.99 -41.59 -3.11
CA ARG A 449 47.25 -42.54 -4.25
C ARG A 449 47.22 -44.10 -4.09
N ALA A 450 46.79 -44.73 -5.21
CA ALA A 450 47.09 -46.10 -5.72
C ALA A 450 46.35 -47.30 -5.06
N SER A 451 46.06 -48.42 -5.75
CA SER A 451 45.86 -48.72 -7.19
C SER A 451 45.22 -50.12 -7.37
N ASP A 452 44.59 -50.38 -8.54
CA ASP A 452 44.23 -51.69 -9.12
C ASP A 452 43.26 -52.65 -8.36
N GLY A 453 42.67 -53.64 -9.07
CA GLY A 453 41.91 -54.75 -8.43
C GLY A 453 40.57 -55.20 -9.07
N ILE A 454 40.57 -55.63 -10.34
CA ILE A 454 39.46 -56.33 -11.04
C ILE A 454 39.95 -57.78 -11.36
N PRO A 455 39.15 -58.86 -11.59
CA PRO A 455 37.68 -59.08 -11.54
C PRO A 455 37.20 -60.24 -10.63
N GLY A 456 35.87 -60.45 -10.56
CA GLY A 456 35.23 -61.72 -10.15
C GLY A 456 33.76 -61.79 -10.60
N SER A 457 33.31 -62.86 -11.25
CA SER A 457 32.00 -63.01 -11.90
C SER A 457 31.64 -64.50 -12.07
N PRO A 458 30.51 -64.92 -12.73
CA PRO A 458 29.28 -64.23 -13.14
C PRO A 458 28.01 -65.03 -12.70
N GLN A 459 26.89 -64.87 -13.43
CA GLN A 459 25.69 -65.73 -13.49
C GLN A 459 24.66 -65.52 -12.36
N THR A 460 23.36 -65.34 -12.63
CA THR A 460 22.56 -65.40 -13.89
C THR A 460 21.30 -64.50 -13.73
N MET A 461 20.41 -64.23 -14.70
CA MET A 461 20.15 -64.92 -15.98
C MET A 461 19.85 -64.01 -17.20
N THR A 462 18.57 -63.82 -17.56
CA THR A 462 18.05 -63.37 -18.87
C THR A 462 16.68 -62.68 -18.71
N ASN A 463 16.13 -61.86 -19.62
CA ASN A 463 16.59 -61.06 -20.78
C ASN A 463 15.32 -60.34 -21.38
N ILE A 464 15.45 -59.57 -22.48
CA ILE A 464 14.38 -59.24 -23.48
C ILE A 464 13.30 -58.20 -23.03
N LEU A 465 12.92 -57.15 -23.80
CA LEU A 465 13.45 -56.54 -25.03
C LEU A 465 13.02 -55.04 -25.19
N SER A 466 13.83 -54.27 -25.93
CA SER A 466 13.56 -53.05 -26.74
C SER A 466 12.38 -52.08 -26.47
N GLY A 467 12.71 -50.77 -26.49
CA GLY A 467 12.39 -49.98 -27.69
C GLY A 467 11.89 -48.51 -27.56
N GLY A 468 12.68 -47.56 -28.09
CA GLY A 468 12.15 -46.38 -28.80
C GLY A 468 11.94 -45.05 -28.04
N HIS A 469 12.71 -44.01 -28.41
CA HIS A 469 12.34 -42.60 -28.21
C HIS A 469 11.71 -42.03 -29.50
N THR A 470 10.83 -41.02 -29.41
CA THR A 470 11.07 -39.68 -30.01
C THR A 470 9.97 -38.64 -29.72
N ARG A 471 10.43 -37.42 -29.41
CA ARG A 471 9.84 -36.09 -29.73
C ARG A 471 8.51 -35.66 -29.09
N SER A 472 8.31 -34.35 -29.17
CA SER A 472 7.32 -33.51 -28.48
C SER A 472 6.73 -32.47 -29.44
N THR A 473 5.60 -31.86 -29.05
CA THR A 473 5.16 -30.54 -29.55
C THR A 473 4.37 -29.79 -28.47
N SER A 474 4.40 -28.46 -28.55
CA SER A 474 3.56 -27.52 -27.80
C SER A 474 2.70 -26.73 -28.77
N TYR A 475 1.49 -26.31 -28.36
CA TYR A 475 0.61 -25.48 -29.18
C TYR A 475 0.25 -24.15 -28.49
N SER A 476 0.14 -23.10 -29.28
CA SER A 476 -0.37 -21.79 -28.91
C SER A 476 -1.18 -21.23 -30.08
N ILE A 477 -2.37 -20.71 -29.84
CA ILE A 477 -3.30 -20.25 -30.88
C ILE A 477 -3.52 -18.74 -30.79
N SER A 478 -3.61 -18.08 -31.94
CA SER A 478 -4.18 -16.75 -32.11
C SER A 478 -4.79 -16.65 -33.52
N TYR A 479 -5.90 -15.92 -33.65
CA TYR A 479 -6.77 -15.98 -34.83
C TYR A 479 -6.30 -15.10 -36.00
N CYS A 480 -6.63 -15.53 -37.23
CA CYS A 480 -6.42 -14.77 -38.47
C CYS A 480 -7.75 -14.35 -39.11
N SER A 481 -7.75 -13.18 -39.77
CA SER A 481 -8.72 -12.81 -40.81
C SER A 481 -8.03 -12.67 -42.18
N ARG A 482 -8.75 -12.96 -43.26
CA ARG A 482 -8.31 -12.95 -44.68
C ARG A 482 -8.67 -11.59 -45.30
N LYS A 483 -8.16 -11.06 -46.43
CA LYS A 483 -7.76 -11.55 -47.78
C LYS A 483 -6.76 -10.53 -48.43
N ALA A 484 -6.14 -10.70 -49.61
CA ALA A 484 -5.63 -11.85 -50.37
C ALA A 484 -4.92 -11.37 -51.68
N ALA A 485 -4.06 -12.21 -52.27
CA ALA A 485 -3.60 -12.28 -53.68
C ALA A 485 -3.10 -11.01 -54.43
N ASN A 486 -1.77 -10.92 -54.66
CA ASN A 486 -1.13 -11.15 -55.97
C ASN A 486 0.42 -11.16 -55.87
N SER A 487 1.14 -11.45 -56.97
CA SER A 487 2.60 -11.75 -57.06
C SER A 487 3.19 -11.14 -58.37
N PRO A 488 4.50 -11.23 -58.74
CA PRO A 488 5.72 -11.80 -58.10
C PRO A 488 6.96 -10.83 -58.17
N ILE A 489 8.20 -11.36 -58.37
CA ILE A 489 9.52 -10.71 -58.73
C ILE A 489 10.35 -10.15 -57.54
N ASP A 490 11.68 -10.33 -57.41
CA ASP A 490 12.72 -11.21 -58.04
C ASP A 490 14.08 -11.14 -57.25
N LYS A 491 15.06 -12.01 -57.58
CA LYS A 491 16.52 -12.02 -57.24
C LYS A 491 16.93 -12.64 -55.88
N GLN A 492 17.59 -13.81 -55.84
CA GLN A 492 19.01 -14.14 -56.17
C GLN A 492 20.00 -13.60 -55.10
N VAL A 493 20.84 -14.38 -54.40
CA VAL A 493 21.85 -15.37 -54.85
C VAL A 493 22.18 -16.37 -53.73
N GLU A 494 22.54 -17.62 -54.05
CA GLU A 494 23.08 -18.61 -53.09
C GLU A 494 24.41 -19.25 -53.56
N LEU A 495 25.26 -19.58 -52.58
CA LEU A 495 26.27 -20.66 -52.52
C LEU A 495 27.33 -20.89 -53.64
N ARG A 496 28.62 -20.80 -53.22
CA ARG A 496 29.71 -21.79 -53.45
C ARG A 496 30.84 -21.51 -52.44
N ASN A 497 31.29 -22.49 -51.63
CA ASN A 497 32.38 -23.47 -51.87
C ASN A 497 33.77 -22.82 -52.14
N ARG A 498 34.91 -23.27 -51.57
CA ARG A 498 35.17 -24.48 -50.74
C ARG A 498 36.52 -24.42 -49.99
N SER A 499 36.55 -25.03 -48.79
CA SER A 499 37.66 -25.78 -48.13
C SER A 499 39.15 -25.44 -48.32
N ASN A 500 39.81 -25.10 -47.21
CA ASN A 500 40.97 -25.82 -46.62
C ASN A 500 40.89 -25.70 -45.07
N VAL A 501 41.38 -26.56 -44.17
CA VAL A 501 42.24 -27.79 -44.14
C VAL A 501 43.65 -27.57 -43.55
N LEU A 502 43.92 -28.24 -42.41
CA LEU A 502 45.13 -28.26 -41.54
C LEU A 502 45.50 -26.90 -40.88
N GLU A 503 46.09 -26.83 -39.68
CA GLU A 503 46.63 -27.88 -38.78
C GLU A 503 46.47 -27.52 -37.27
N LEU A 504 46.91 -28.44 -36.39
CA LEU A 504 47.23 -28.33 -34.96
C LEU A 504 46.12 -28.69 -33.93
N GLU A 505 46.04 -29.99 -33.64
CA GLU A 505 45.47 -30.50 -32.39
C GLU A 505 46.42 -30.26 -31.20
N ARG A 506 45.87 -29.97 -30.01
CA ARG A 506 46.28 -30.68 -28.78
C ARG A 506 45.32 -30.50 -27.60
N ASN A 507 45.31 -31.49 -26.72
CA ASN A 507 44.75 -31.49 -25.37
C ASN A 507 43.22 -31.36 -25.24
N ALA A 508 42.47 -32.16 -25.99
CA ALA A 508 41.20 -32.69 -25.49
C ALA A 508 41.45 -33.98 -24.69
N ASN A 509 41.19 -34.01 -23.38
CA ASN A 509 40.87 -35.26 -22.69
C ASN A 509 40.14 -35.07 -21.33
N LYS A 510 39.22 -36.00 -21.06
CA LYS A 510 38.50 -36.23 -19.79
C LYS A 510 37.68 -35.07 -19.19
N PHE A 511 36.45 -34.95 -19.69
CA PHE A 511 35.29 -34.67 -18.83
C PHE A 511 35.13 -35.76 -17.76
N GLY A 512 34.55 -35.42 -16.61
CA GLY A 512 34.20 -36.36 -15.55
C GLY A 512 33.44 -35.69 -14.41
N GLY A 513 32.11 -35.55 -14.56
CA GLY A 513 31.26 -34.91 -13.55
C GLY A 513 29.98 -34.33 -14.16
N THR A 514 28.87 -35.06 -14.09
CA THR A 514 27.57 -34.63 -14.60
C THR A 514 26.87 -33.67 -13.64
N SER A 515 27.23 -32.38 -13.69
CA SER A 515 26.33 -31.34 -13.20
C SER A 515 25.35 -30.93 -14.31
N LEU A 516 24.06 -31.00 -14.05
CA LEU A 516 23.04 -30.37 -14.91
C LEU A 516 23.10 -28.85 -14.70
N SER A 517 24.10 -28.24 -15.32
CA SER A 517 24.29 -26.79 -15.32
C SER A 517 23.05 -26.13 -15.92
N ARG A 518 22.27 -25.40 -15.09
CA ARG A 518 21.18 -24.53 -15.56
C ARG A 518 21.71 -23.68 -16.71
N SER A 519 21.06 -23.74 -17.87
CA SER A 519 21.57 -23.12 -19.10
C SER A 519 21.96 -21.65 -18.86
N ARG A 520 23.12 -21.24 -19.38
CA ARG A 520 23.57 -19.83 -19.34
C ARG A 520 22.51 -18.88 -19.90
N SER A 521 21.70 -19.31 -20.88
CA SER A 521 20.57 -18.52 -21.38
C SER A 521 19.50 -18.27 -20.31
N ALA A 522 19.13 -19.27 -19.51
CA ALA A 522 18.15 -19.13 -18.43
C ALA A 522 18.68 -18.30 -17.25
N GLN A 523 19.99 -18.38 -16.97
CA GLN A 523 20.64 -17.50 -15.98
C GLN A 523 20.68 -16.05 -16.45
N SER A 524 21.01 -15.80 -17.73
CA SER A 524 21.01 -14.47 -18.33
C SER A 524 19.61 -13.83 -18.38
N LEU A 525 18.58 -14.62 -18.74
CA LEU A 525 17.20 -14.15 -18.78
C LEU A 525 16.66 -13.84 -17.36
N LYS A 526 17.04 -14.63 -16.35
CA LYS A 526 16.75 -14.27 -14.94
C LYS A 526 17.45 -12.97 -14.55
N LEU A 527 18.75 -12.84 -14.80
CA LEU A 527 19.52 -11.63 -14.47
C LEU A 527 18.92 -10.38 -15.12
N LEU A 528 18.46 -10.48 -16.37
CA LEU A 528 17.81 -9.39 -17.09
C LEU A 528 16.48 -8.96 -16.43
N GLY A 529 15.67 -9.93 -16.00
CA GLY A 529 14.43 -9.66 -15.23
C GLY A 529 14.71 -9.09 -13.84
N ASP A 530 15.72 -9.62 -13.14
CA ASP A 530 16.17 -9.10 -11.85
C ASP A 530 16.68 -7.64 -12.01
N THR A 531 17.36 -7.28 -13.11
CA THR A 531 17.77 -5.88 -13.37
C THR A 531 16.61 -4.96 -13.76
N ALA A 532 15.66 -5.44 -14.57
CA ALA A 532 14.50 -4.63 -15.00
C ALA A 532 13.60 -4.27 -13.81
N THR A 533 13.30 -5.25 -12.95
CA THR A 533 12.49 -5.04 -11.75
C THR A 533 13.16 -4.10 -10.72
N GLN A 534 14.49 -4.03 -10.69
CA GLN A 534 15.21 -3.06 -9.87
C GLN A 534 15.15 -1.64 -10.46
N ASP A 535 15.27 -1.47 -11.78
CA ASP A 535 15.08 -0.14 -12.40
C ASP A 535 13.63 0.35 -12.30
N ASP A 536 12.64 -0.54 -12.36
CA ASP A 536 11.23 -0.24 -12.07
C ASP A 536 11.06 0.25 -10.62
N LYS A 537 11.56 -0.50 -9.62
CA LYS A 537 11.54 -0.07 -8.20
C LYS A 537 12.19 1.30 -8.01
N MET A 538 13.35 1.52 -8.64
CA MET A 538 14.10 2.76 -8.56
C MET A 538 13.38 3.94 -9.24
N THR A 539 12.66 3.68 -10.34
CA THR A 539 11.80 4.67 -11.00
C THR A 539 10.65 5.08 -10.10
N ILE A 540 9.98 4.10 -9.47
CA ILE A 540 8.88 4.32 -8.53
C ILE A 540 9.35 5.13 -7.32
N LEU A 541 10.48 4.77 -6.70
CA LEU A 541 11.06 5.53 -5.58
C LEU A 541 11.42 6.97 -5.99
N ALA A 542 12.00 7.18 -7.17
CA ALA A 542 12.35 8.53 -7.64
C ALA A 542 11.11 9.37 -8.03
N GLN A 543 10.00 8.73 -8.42
CA GLN A 543 8.69 9.39 -8.57
C GLN A 543 8.07 9.76 -7.22
N LEU A 544 8.15 8.87 -6.22
CA LEU A 544 7.70 9.14 -4.84
C LEU A 544 8.54 10.25 -4.16
N PHE A 545 9.83 10.33 -4.47
CA PHE A 545 10.69 11.44 -4.04
C PHE A 545 10.16 12.78 -4.57
N TRP A 546 9.95 12.90 -5.88
CA TRP A 546 9.46 14.14 -6.48
C TRP A 546 8.03 14.49 -6.06
N LEU A 547 7.19 13.49 -5.80
CA LEU A 547 5.88 13.70 -5.17
C LEU A 547 6.03 14.34 -3.79
N ALA A 548 6.85 13.74 -2.90
CA ALA A 548 7.08 14.28 -1.57
C ALA A 548 7.62 15.71 -1.60
N VAL A 549 8.60 15.98 -2.47
CA VAL A 549 9.16 17.33 -2.66
C VAL A 549 8.12 18.32 -3.19
N SER A 550 7.20 17.92 -4.08
CA SER A 550 6.12 18.79 -4.54
C SER A 550 5.08 19.11 -3.46
N LEU A 551 4.77 18.16 -2.59
CA LEU A 551 3.82 18.34 -1.49
C LEU A 551 4.37 19.27 -0.38
N LEU A 552 5.69 19.50 -0.31
CA LEU A 552 6.27 20.52 0.57
C LEU A 552 5.92 21.96 0.17
N GLU A 553 5.41 22.21 -1.04
CA GLU A 553 4.84 23.52 -1.37
C GLU A 553 3.45 23.75 -0.75
N SER A 554 2.73 22.69 -0.33
CA SER A 554 1.33 22.79 0.14
C SER A 554 1.16 23.73 1.34
N ASP A 555 0.06 24.48 1.33
CA ASP A 555 -0.36 25.37 2.42
C ASP A 555 -1.17 24.64 3.51
N TYR A 556 -1.46 23.35 3.31
CA TYR A 556 -2.09 22.50 4.33
C TYR A 556 -1.02 21.83 5.22
N GLU A 557 -1.03 22.14 6.52
CA GLU A 557 -0.04 21.61 7.49
C GLU A 557 0.04 20.08 7.50
N HIS A 558 -1.10 19.39 7.33
CA HIS A 558 -1.15 17.92 7.34
C HIS A 558 -0.57 17.31 6.07
N GLU A 559 -0.79 17.91 4.89
CA GLU A 559 -0.16 17.48 3.64
C GLU A 559 1.36 17.67 3.71
N PHE A 560 1.82 18.81 4.23
CA PHE A 560 3.25 19.08 4.47
C PHE A 560 3.87 18.07 5.44
N LEU A 561 3.18 17.72 6.53
CA LEU A 561 3.68 16.74 7.50
C LEU A 561 3.68 15.31 6.96
N LEU A 562 2.74 14.94 6.09
CA LEU A 562 2.77 13.68 5.34
C LEU A 562 3.89 13.68 4.28
N ALA A 563 4.15 14.82 3.64
CA ALA A 563 5.27 14.99 2.72
C ALA A 563 6.62 14.80 3.41
N LEU A 564 6.81 15.35 4.62
CA LEU A 564 7.99 15.10 5.46
C LEU A 564 8.17 13.61 5.78
N ARG A 565 7.09 12.92 6.18
CA ARG A 565 7.11 11.47 6.46
C ARG A 565 7.49 10.64 5.22
N LEU A 566 6.82 10.90 4.10
CA LEU A 566 7.08 10.24 2.82
C LEU A 566 8.53 10.50 2.37
N LEU A 567 9.00 11.75 2.40
CA LEU A 567 10.36 12.13 2.04
C LEU A 567 11.39 11.40 2.92
N THR A 568 11.17 11.33 4.24
CA THR A 568 12.07 10.63 5.18
C THR A 568 12.19 9.15 4.82
N ARG A 569 11.07 8.46 4.56
CA ARG A 569 11.09 7.06 4.13
C ARG A 569 11.74 6.88 2.76
N VAL A 570 11.42 7.72 1.79
CA VAL A 570 12.01 7.63 0.45
C VAL A 570 13.52 7.88 0.49
N LEU A 571 14.02 8.86 1.25
CA LEU A 571 15.46 9.10 1.42
C LEU A 571 16.20 7.91 2.08
N HIS A 572 15.50 7.09 2.88
CA HIS A 572 16.07 5.85 3.44
C HIS A 572 16.16 4.72 2.39
N ARG A 573 15.26 4.67 1.39
CA ARG A 573 15.24 3.65 0.32
C ARG A 573 15.94 4.06 -0.97
N LEU A 574 16.06 5.36 -1.21
CA LEU A 574 16.69 6.02 -2.34
C LEU A 574 17.72 7.04 -1.79
N PRO A 575 18.80 6.57 -1.13
CA PRO A 575 19.73 7.47 -0.47
C PRO A 575 20.53 8.25 -1.52
N LEU A 576 20.57 9.57 -1.35
CA LEU A 576 21.18 10.51 -2.29
C LEU A 576 22.71 10.64 -2.09
N ASP A 577 23.36 9.68 -1.44
CA ASP A 577 24.81 9.49 -1.48
C ASP A 577 25.23 8.77 -2.79
N ARG A 578 24.43 7.80 -3.23
CA ARG A 578 24.69 6.96 -4.40
C ARG A 578 24.57 7.74 -5.72
N PRO A 579 25.51 7.54 -6.68
CA PRO A 579 25.47 8.23 -7.96
C PRO A 579 24.29 7.79 -8.84
N ASP A 580 23.90 6.51 -8.80
CA ASP A 580 22.78 6.00 -9.61
C ASP A 580 21.43 6.54 -9.12
N ALA A 581 21.25 6.69 -7.80
CA ALA A 581 20.08 7.34 -7.20
C ALA A 581 19.96 8.82 -7.62
N ARG A 582 21.05 9.58 -7.53
CA ARG A 582 21.13 10.97 -8.03
C ARG A 582 20.76 11.06 -9.51
N ASP A 583 21.41 10.25 -10.34
CA ASP A 583 21.18 10.16 -11.79
C ASP A 583 19.69 9.97 -12.13
N LYS A 584 18.97 9.11 -11.39
CA LYS A 584 17.54 8.84 -11.61
C LYS A 584 16.67 10.03 -11.21
N VAL A 585 16.95 10.64 -10.06
CA VAL A 585 16.23 11.81 -9.53
C VAL A 585 16.40 13.03 -10.44
N GLU A 586 17.63 13.35 -10.87
CA GLU A 586 17.91 14.48 -11.76
C GLU A 586 17.31 14.29 -13.16
N LYS A 587 17.32 13.06 -13.70
CA LYS A 587 16.66 12.75 -14.99
C LYS A 587 15.14 12.94 -14.93
N LEU A 588 14.49 12.65 -13.80
CA LEU A 588 13.07 12.96 -13.61
C LEU A 588 12.83 14.47 -13.44
N GLN A 589 13.69 15.20 -12.73
CA GLN A 589 13.59 16.66 -12.60
C GLN A 589 13.55 17.37 -13.96
N GLN A 590 14.42 16.94 -14.89
CA GLN A 590 14.47 17.45 -16.25
C GLN A 590 13.19 17.15 -17.06
N GLN A 591 12.50 16.04 -16.77
CA GLN A 591 11.23 15.68 -17.40
C GLN A 591 10.04 16.48 -16.81
N LEU A 592 10.07 16.79 -15.51
CA LEU A 592 9.06 17.60 -14.81
C LEU A 592 9.04 19.08 -15.27
N LYS A 593 10.17 19.61 -15.77
CA LYS A 593 10.30 20.99 -16.30
C LYS A 593 9.92 22.08 -15.29
N TRP A 594 10.15 21.84 -13.99
CA TRP A 594 9.88 22.78 -12.90
C TRP A 594 10.85 23.98 -12.97
N SER A 595 10.47 25.01 -13.72
CA SER A 595 11.33 26.13 -14.12
C SER A 595 11.74 27.07 -12.99
N THR A 596 11.02 27.06 -11.87
CA THR A 596 11.27 27.89 -10.68
C THR A 596 11.43 27.05 -9.41
N TYR A 597 12.02 25.86 -9.53
CA TYR A 597 12.31 24.99 -8.39
C TYR A 597 13.28 25.68 -7.40
N PRO A 598 12.90 25.88 -6.13
CA PRO A 598 13.73 26.61 -5.16
C PRO A 598 14.77 25.75 -4.45
N GLY A 599 14.76 24.42 -4.66
CA GLY A 599 15.54 23.45 -3.89
C GLY A 599 14.78 22.85 -2.72
N MET A 600 14.94 21.54 -2.51
CA MET A 600 14.28 20.79 -1.43
C MET A 600 14.55 21.42 -0.05
N HIS A 601 15.77 21.91 0.19
CA HIS A 601 16.12 22.57 1.44
C HIS A 601 15.27 23.84 1.68
N ALA A 602 15.07 24.67 0.66
CA ALA A 602 14.30 25.91 0.78
C ALA A 602 12.81 25.65 1.11
N LEU A 603 12.24 24.56 0.59
CA LEU A 603 10.87 24.15 0.92
C LEU A 603 10.75 23.68 2.38
N LEU A 604 11.73 22.95 2.91
CA LEU A 604 11.72 22.44 4.29
C LEU A 604 11.79 23.54 5.35
N LEU A 605 12.38 24.70 5.03
CA LEU A 605 12.36 25.89 5.89
C LEU A 605 10.94 26.40 6.17
N LYS A 606 9.95 26.14 5.29
CA LYS A 606 8.53 26.48 5.53
C LYS A 606 7.97 25.80 6.80
N GLY A 607 8.43 24.60 7.12
CA GLY A 607 8.04 23.90 8.35
C GLY A 607 8.64 24.51 9.62
N CYS A 608 9.72 25.29 9.52
CA CYS A 608 10.29 25.98 10.69
C CYS A 608 9.41 27.14 11.19
N THR A 609 8.36 27.53 10.45
CA THR A 609 7.49 28.67 10.77
C THR A 609 6.11 28.26 11.30
N HIS A 610 5.87 26.99 11.63
CA HIS A 610 4.61 26.50 12.22
C HIS A 610 4.87 25.55 13.39
N SER A 611 4.05 25.60 14.45
CA SER A 611 4.30 24.84 15.69
C SER A 611 4.17 23.33 15.53
N THR A 612 3.33 22.86 14.60
CA THR A 612 3.03 21.44 14.33
C THR A 612 4.10 20.75 13.48
N THR A 613 4.77 21.49 12.59
CA THR A 613 5.74 20.96 11.63
C THR A 613 7.19 21.28 11.98
N TYR A 614 7.45 22.14 12.97
CA TYR A 614 8.79 22.56 13.39
C TYR A 614 9.76 21.40 13.65
N GLU A 615 9.49 20.58 14.68
CA GLU A 615 10.38 19.47 15.06
C GLU A 615 10.50 18.39 13.96
N PRO A 616 9.42 17.98 13.27
CA PRO A 616 9.51 17.17 12.05
C PRO A 616 10.42 17.75 10.95
N SER A 617 10.34 19.06 10.67
CA SER A 617 11.26 19.72 9.71
C SER A 617 12.70 19.73 10.20
N ILE A 618 12.94 20.03 11.49
CA ILE A 618 14.26 20.02 12.11
C ILE A 618 14.92 18.63 12.03
N ALA A 619 14.16 17.55 12.20
CA ALA A 619 14.66 16.18 12.03
C ALA A 619 15.13 15.90 10.59
N VAL A 620 14.37 16.36 9.57
CA VAL A 620 14.75 16.18 8.16
C VAL A 620 15.93 17.08 7.76
N LEU A 621 15.98 18.33 8.23
CA LEU A 621 17.12 19.24 8.03
C LEU A 621 18.42 18.68 8.65
N SER A 622 18.32 18.10 9.84
CA SER A 622 19.43 17.36 10.47
C SER A 622 19.96 16.25 9.57
N GLN A 623 19.07 15.40 9.02
CA GLN A 623 19.44 14.31 8.10
C GLN A 623 20.01 14.81 6.76
N LEU A 624 19.47 15.88 6.19
CA LEU A 624 19.90 16.43 4.89
C LEU A 624 21.21 17.20 4.93
N SER A 625 21.72 17.54 6.11
CA SER A 625 22.91 18.38 6.29
C SER A 625 24.13 17.96 5.44
N PRO A 626 24.49 16.66 5.28
CA PRO A 626 25.59 16.22 4.39
C PRO A 626 25.28 16.27 2.88
N LEU A 627 24.01 16.50 2.49
CA LEU A 627 23.52 16.43 1.11
C LEU A 627 23.25 17.81 0.51
N LEU A 628 23.46 18.90 1.25
CA LEU A 628 23.09 20.27 0.84
C LEU A 628 23.91 20.83 -0.34
N ASN A 629 24.97 20.14 -0.75
CA ASN A 629 25.77 20.47 -1.94
C ASN A 629 25.16 19.93 -3.26
N LEU A 630 24.11 19.11 -3.20
CA LEU A 630 23.48 18.54 -4.40
C LEU A 630 22.51 19.53 -5.06
N PRO A 631 22.45 19.65 -6.40
CA PRO A 631 21.53 20.56 -7.09
C PRO A 631 20.04 20.33 -6.79
N VAL A 632 19.66 19.11 -6.39
CA VAL A 632 18.31 18.78 -5.91
C VAL A 632 18.02 19.39 -4.53
N CYS A 633 19.03 19.52 -3.67
CA CYS A 633 18.88 20.14 -2.35
C CYS A 633 18.92 21.68 -2.46
N ASP A 634 19.88 22.20 -3.23
CA ASP A 634 20.11 23.61 -3.50
C ASP A 634 20.58 23.82 -4.95
N PRO A 635 19.72 24.34 -5.85
CA PRO A 635 20.11 24.68 -7.22
C PRO A 635 21.20 25.75 -7.34
N THR A 636 21.46 26.51 -6.27
CA THR A 636 22.55 27.50 -6.18
C THR A 636 23.83 26.95 -5.55
N GLN A 637 23.77 25.76 -4.95
CA GLN A 637 24.85 25.07 -4.23
C GLN A 637 25.64 25.94 -3.21
N SER A 638 25.00 26.98 -2.66
CA SER A 638 25.68 28.03 -1.89
C SER A 638 24.84 28.65 -0.77
N CYS A 639 23.51 28.50 -0.82
CA CYS A 639 22.59 29.11 0.13
C CYS A 639 22.16 28.13 1.23
N ALA A 640 22.03 26.83 0.93
CA ALA A 640 21.44 25.88 1.85
C ALA A 640 22.27 25.65 3.13
N PHE A 641 23.58 25.45 3.03
CA PHE A 641 24.41 25.17 4.23
C PHE A 641 24.29 26.25 5.34
N PRO A 642 24.50 27.55 5.08
CA PRO A 642 24.36 28.56 6.14
C PRO A 642 22.92 28.70 6.65
N MET A 643 21.92 28.57 5.78
CA MET A 643 20.50 28.62 6.18
C MET A 643 20.12 27.41 7.05
N ASN A 644 20.65 26.22 6.76
CA ASN A 644 20.46 25.00 7.55
C ASN A 644 21.06 25.12 8.95
N VAL A 645 22.30 25.64 9.05
CA VAL A 645 22.94 25.90 10.36
C VAL A 645 22.09 26.87 11.19
N ILE A 646 21.54 27.92 10.58
CA ILE A 646 20.66 28.89 11.26
C ILE A 646 19.28 28.31 11.61
N ALA A 647 18.74 27.37 10.83
CA ALA A 647 17.49 26.68 11.17
C ALA A 647 17.65 25.73 12.37
N LEU A 648 18.76 25.00 12.43
CA LEU A 648 19.05 24.02 13.50
C LEU A 648 19.53 24.69 14.81
N LEU A 649 20.23 25.84 14.71
CA LEU A 649 20.87 26.51 15.85
C LEU A 649 19.90 26.86 17.02
N PRO A 650 18.68 27.41 16.81
CA PRO A 650 17.73 27.64 17.90
C PRO A 650 17.33 26.37 18.65
N TYR A 651 17.12 25.24 17.96
CA TYR A 651 16.77 23.96 18.58
C TYR A 651 17.96 23.37 19.36
N MET A 652 19.17 23.47 18.82
CA MET A 652 20.39 23.10 19.54
C MET A 652 20.65 23.99 20.78
N LEU A 653 20.19 25.25 20.75
CA LEU A 653 20.26 26.17 21.87
C LEU A 653 19.17 25.91 22.93
N LEU A 654 17.99 25.42 22.53
CA LEU A 654 16.95 24.93 23.45
C LEU A 654 17.46 23.71 24.23
N HIS A 655 18.09 22.77 23.53
CA HIS A 655 18.68 21.56 24.10
C HIS A 655 20.19 21.71 24.38
N TYR A 656 20.63 22.87 24.90
CA TYR A 656 22.06 23.11 25.10
C TYR A 656 22.65 22.27 26.25
N GLU A 657 22.01 22.31 27.43
CA GLU A 657 22.48 21.61 28.63
C GLU A 657 22.29 20.09 28.51
N ASP A 658 21.20 19.65 27.86
CA ASP A 658 20.96 18.25 27.54
C ASP A 658 20.58 18.05 26.06
N ALA A 659 21.62 18.03 25.21
CA ALA A 659 21.48 17.74 23.79
C ALA A 659 20.92 16.34 23.54
N ASN A 660 19.84 16.28 22.75
CA ASN A 660 19.18 15.06 22.28
C ASN A 660 19.85 14.49 21.00
N ASP A 661 19.39 13.33 20.53
CA ASP A 661 19.95 12.65 19.34
C ASP A 661 19.92 13.50 18.06
N ILE A 662 18.88 14.33 17.88
CA ILE A 662 18.75 15.22 16.73
C ILE A 662 19.79 16.35 16.83
N CYS A 663 19.99 16.92 18.02
CA CYS A 663 20.99 17.96 18.27
C CYS A 663 22.43 17.43 18.10
N ILE A 664 22.73 16.24 18.63
CA ILE A 664 24.03 15.57 18.49
C ILE A 664 24.32 15.28 17.01
N ARG A 665 23.39 14.63 16.30
CA ARG A 665 23.50 14.33 14.85
C ARG A 665 23.65 15.60 14.01
N SER A 666 22.92 16.66 14.34
CA SER A 666 23.02 17.96 13.66
C SER A 666 24.43 18.55 13.81
N ALA A 667 24.97 18.55 15.03
CA ALA A 667 26.32 19.03 15.29
C ALA A 667 27.39 18.19 14.54
N GLU A 668 27.26 16.86 14.54
CA GLU A 668 28.20 15.97 13.84
C GLU A 668 28.14 16.16 12.32
N ASN A 669 26.94 16.25 11.73
CA ASN A 669 26.78 16.50 10.29
C ASN A 669 27.30 17.89 9.88
N ILE A 670 27.03 18.94 10.67
CA ILE A 670 27.57 20.28 10.42
C ILE A 670 29.09 20.27 10.57
N ALA A 671 29.65 19.53 11.53
CA ALA A 671 31.09 19.41 11.72
C ALA A 671 31.77 18.71 10.54
N GLN A 672 31.21 17.61 10.04
CA GLN A 672 31.70 16.92 8.85
C GLN A 672 31.74 17.87 7.63
N VAL A 673 30.61 18.50 7.28
CA VAL A 673 30.53 19.39 6.11
C VAL A 673 31.45 20.60 6.28
N SER A 674 31.59 21.14 7.50
CA SER A 674 32.54 22.22 7.79
C SER A 674 34.00 21.80 7.54
N SER A 675 34.35 20.53 7.79
CA SER A 675 35.68 19.98 7.46
C SER A 675 35.87 19.77 5.95
N GLU A 676 34.86 19.26 5.25
CA GLU A 676 34.88 19.06 3.79
C GLU A 676 35.03 20.38 3.01
N MET A 677 34.45 21.47 3.51
CA MET A 677 34.56 22.82 2.95
C MET A 677 35.90 23.53 3.27
N GLY A 678 36.76 22.91 4.08
CA GLY A 678 38.13 23.35 4.36
C GLY A 678 38.29 24.54 5.32
N LEU A 679 39.49 25.13 5.32
CA LEU A 679 40.03 26.05 6.35
C LEU A 679 39.14 27.25 6.74
N LYS A 680 38.15 27.64 5.93
CA LYS A 680 37.21 28.72 6.27
C LYS A 680 36.23 28.34 7.38
N LEU A 681 35.85 27.07 7.46
CA LEU A 681 34.81 26.57 8.37
C LEU A 681 35.34 25.61 9.45
N GLU A 682 36.64 25.33 9.47
CA GLU A 682 37.32 24.50 10.49
C GLU A 682 36.98 24.92 11.93
N ASN A 683 36.90 26.23 12.20
CA ASN A 683 36.49 26.77 13.50
C ASN A 683 35.02 26.44 13.85
N LEU A 684 34.11 26.50 12.87
CA LEU A 684 32.70 26.13 13.04
C LEU A 684 32.58 24.63 13.33
N GLY A 685 33.27 23.79 12.55
CA GLY A 685 33.27 22.34 12.77
C GLY A 685 33.87 21.93 14.12
N THR A 686 34.90 22.63 14.58
CA THR A 686 35.46 22.46 15.93
C THR A 686 34.43 22.77 17.02
N VAL A 687 33.73 23.90 16.92
CA VAL A 687 32.69 24.30 17.90
C VAL A 687 31.49 23.34 17.91
N MET A 688 31.09 22.82 16.75
CA MET A 688 30.06 21.79 16.67
C MET A 688 30.53 20.45 17.26
N THR A 689 31.78 20.05 17.03
CA THR A 689 32.37 18.83 17.64
C THR A 689 32.45 18.93 19.17
N LEU A 690 32.68 20.13 19.72
CA LEU A 690 32.66 20.37 21.17
C LEU A 690 31.23 20.31 21.74
N TYR A 691 30.22 20.70 20.97
CA TYR A 691 28.81 20.58 21.33
C TYR A 691 28.35 19.11 21.34
N SER A 692 28.58 18.35 20.25
CA SER A 692 28.11 16.95 20.16
C SER A 692 28.68 16.06 21.28
N ARG A 693 29.90 16.35 21.72
CA ARG A 693 30.60 15.67 22.83
C ARG A 693 30.25 16.20 24.22
N LYS A 694 29.38 17.21 24.35
CA LYS A 694 29.08 17.94 25.61
C LYS A 694 30.37 18.41 26.35
N THR A 695 31.36 18.91 25.59
CA THR A 695 32.69 19.35 26.10
C THR A 695 33.00 20.84 25.92
N PHE A 696 32.06 21.64 25.42
CA PHE A 696 32.24 23.10 25.32
C PHE A 696 32.21 23.77 26.71
N SER A 697 33.29 24.45 27.09
CA SER A 697 33.55 24.89 28.48
C SER A 697 32.99 26.28 28.84
N LYS A 698 31.93 26.73 28.17
CA LYS A 698 31.32 28.06 28.33
C LYS A 698 29.80 27.97 28.18
N GLU A 699 29.12 28.99 28.72
CA GLU A 699 27.68 29.17 28.63
C GLU A 699 27.15 29.16 27.19
N SER A 700 25.90 28.71 27.03
CA SER A 700 25.19 28.60 25.76
C SER A 700 25.24 29.86 24.88
N PHE A 701 25.15 31.05 25.47
CA PHE A 701 25.24 32.32 24.74
C PHE A 701 26.63 32.59 24.13
N GLN A 702 27.71 32.14 24.78
CA GLN A 702 29.07 32.25 24.22
C GLN A 702 29.27 31.25 23.08
N TRP A 703 28.68 30.06 23.20
CA TRP A 703 28.63 29.08 22.11
C TRP A 703 27.87 29.63 20.89
N THR A 704 26.69 30.22 21.09
CA THR A 704 25.91 30.88 20.03
C THR A 704 26.72 31.98 19.34
N LYS A 705 27.45 32.81 20.11
CA LYS A 705 28.35 33.83 19.56
C LYS A 705 29.45 33.26 18.68
N CYS A 706 30.07 32.14 19.08
CA CYS A 706 31.07 31.46 18.27
C CYS A 706 30.47 30.91 16.97
N VAL A 707 29.33 30.20 17.03
CA VAL A 707 28.66 29.64 15.85
C VAL A 707 28.29 30.74 14.86
N VAL A 708 27.58 31.77 15.32
CA VAL A 708 27.15 32.91 14.48
C VAL A 708 28.35 33.63 13.88
N LYS A 709 29.42 33.85 14.66
CA LYS A 709 30.64 34.48 14.15
C LYS A 709 31.28 33.67 13.02
N TYR A 710 31.61 32.40 13.25
CA TYR A 710 32.34 31.60 12.28
C TYR A 710 31.52 31.32 11.01
N LEU A 711 30.19 31.28 11.13
CA LEU A 711 29.31 31.24 9.97
C LEU A 711 29.32 32.57 9.20
N TYR A 712 29.20 33.72 9.88
CA TYR A 712 29.21 35.04 9.24
C TYR A 712 30.55 35.38 8.59
N ASP A 713 31.68 35.02 9.22
CA ASP A 713 33.03 35.21 8.67
C ASP A 713 33.21 34.54 7.28
N THR A 714 32.40 33.53 6.95
CA THR A 714 32.37 32.88 5.62
C THR A 714 31.17 33.33 4.76
N TYR A 715 29.98 33.49 5.36
CA TYR A 715 28.70 33.67 4.66
C TYR A 715 28.04 35.04 4.91
N ALA A 716 28.82 36.11 5.14
CA ALA A 716 28.32 37.46 5.37
C ALA A 716 27.26 37.94 4.34
N HIS A 717 27.39 37.54 3.07
CA HIS A 717 26.43 37.82 2.00
C HIS A 717 25.03 37.20 2.23
N MET A 718 24.92 36.14 3.02
CA MET A 718 23.65 35.53 3.44
C MET A 718 23.10 36.15 4.73
N GLY A 719 23.79 37.10 5.37
CA GLY A 719 23.39 37.68 6.66
C GLY A 719 21.94 38.16 6.70
N LEU A 720 21.52 38.91 5.67
CA LEU A 720 20.14 39.41 5.56
C LEU A 720 19.11 38.29 5.34
N HIS A 721 19.44 37.26 4.56
CA HIS A 721 18.56 36.10 4.34
C HIS A 721 18.36 35.29 5.62
N MET A 722 19.45 35.03 6.35
CA MET A 722 19.44 34.34 7.65
C MET A 722 18.63 35.14 8.69
N LEU A 723 18.77 36.48 8.71
CA LEU A 723 18.03 37.35 9.63
C LEU A 723 16.54 37.44 9.29
N ALA A 724 16.18 37.53 8.01
CA ALA A 724 14.79 37.54 7.56
C ALA A 724 14.07 36.22 7.93
N PHE A 725 14.72 35.08 7.69
CA PHE A 725 14.20 33.76 8.09
C PHE A 725 13.99 33.66 9.61
N LEU A 726 14.97 34.04 10.43
CA LEU A 726 14.80 34.05 11.89
C LEU A 726 13.69 35.01 12.35
N THR A 727 13.48 36.13 11.66
CA THR A 727 12.37 37.05 11.94
C THR A 727 11.01 36.37 11.70
N GLU A 728 10.87 35.58 10.64
CA GLU A 728 9.65 34.84 10.34
C GLU A 728 9.42 33.66 11.30
N VAL A 729 10.49 32.93 11.67
CA VAL A 729 10.43 31.89 12.71
C VAL A 729 10.04 32.49 14.08
N MET A 730 10.50 33.70 14.40
CA MET A 730 10.10 34.41 15.62
C MET A 730 8.62 34.85 15.59
N GLU A 731 8.10 35.25 14.43
CA GLU A 731 6.70 35.70 14.30
C GLU A 731 5.67 34.55 14.26
N LYS A 732 6.01 33.40 13.69
CA LYS A 732 5.06 32.31 13.40
C LYS A 732 5.41 30.95 14.03
N GLY A 733 6.68 30.72 14.33
CA GLY A 733 7.20 29.45 14.88
C GLY A 733 6.79 29.20 16.34
N PRO A 734 7.15 28.04 16.90
CA PRO A 734 6.68 27.62 18.22
C PRO A 734 7.18 28.54 19.35
N ASN A 735 6.28 28.91 20.27
CA ASN A 735 6.59 29.78 21.41
C ASN A 735 7.79 29.31 22.25
N GLN A 736 8.05 28.00 22.30
CA GLN A 736 9.18 27.39 23.02
C GLN A 736 10.55 27.78 22.48
N ILE A 737 10.64 28.28 21.23
CA ILE A 737 11.91 28.59 20.54
C ILE A 737 12.20 30.10 20.42
N GLN A 738 11.25 30.97 20.78
CA GLN A 738 11.34 32.41 20.54
C GLN A 738 12.52 33.07 21.28
N LEU A 739 12.82 32.66 22.51
CA LEU A 739 13.95 33.18 23.28
C LEU A 739 15.31 32.81 22.65
N GLN A 740 15.40 31.60 22.12
CA GLN A 740 16.57 31.03 21.46
C GLN A 740 16.80 31.72 20.12
N VAL A 741 15.74 31.92 19.33
CA VAL A 741 15.77 32.72 18.10
C VAL A 741 16.20 34.15 18.39
N LEU A 742 15.65 34.80 19.42
CA LEU A 742 16.04 36.16 19.83
C LEU A 742 17.51 36.24 20.26
N SER A 743 18.04 35.21 20.93
CA SER A 743 19.46 35.08 21.28
C SER A 743 20.37 34.98 20.04
N VAL A 744 19.98 34.19 19.04
CA VAL A 744 20.69 34.09 17.75
C VAL A 744 20.65 35.42 16.99
N ILE A 745 19.48 36.06 16.91
CA ILE A 745 19.29 37.39 16.31
C ILE A 745 20.21 38.41 16.99
N HIS A 746 20.23 38.48 18.32
CA HIS A 746 21.12 39.37 19.09
C HIS A 746 22.59 39.14 18.72
N CYS A 747 23.03 37.89 18.57
CA CYS A 747 24.39 37.58 18.11
C CYS A 747 24.66 38.05 16.67
N MET A 748 23.68 37.97 15.76
CA MET A 748 23.80 38.39 14.36
C MET A 748 23.81 39.91 14.19
N LEU A 749 23.09 40.65 15.04
CA LEU A 749 23.05 42.12 15.03
C LEU A 749 24.38 42.78 15.42
N HIS A 750 25.36 42.02 15.95
CA HIS A 750 26.73 42.51 16.09
C HIS A 750 27.51 42.59 14.76
N TYR A 751 27.01 41.99 13.68
CA TYR A 751 27.71 41.86 12.39
C TYR A 751 26.94 42.43 11.20
N ILE A 752 25.60 42.43 11.25
CA ILE A 752 24.73 42.91 10.19
C ILE A 752 24.45 44.41 10.34
N ASP A 753 24.85 45.20 9.33
CA ASP A 753 24.51 46.62 9.24
C ASP A 753 23.04 46.82 8.81
N LEU A 754 22.19 47.16 9.78
CA LEU A 754 20.79 47.52 9.52
C LEU A 754 20.59 48.90 8.89
N SER A 755 21.62 49.75 8.81
CA SER A 755 21.49 51.08 8.17
C SER A 755 21.44 50.99 6.64
N SER A 756 22.01 49.93 6.07
CA SER A 756 21.99 49.62 4.64
C SER A 756 20.58 49.64 4.04
N VAL A 757 20.43 50.22 2.84
CA VAL A 757 19.15 50.32 2.11
C VAL A 757 18.50 48.95 1.87
N LEU A 758 19.32 47.90 1.67
CA LEU A 758 18.84 46.53 1.47
C LEU A 758 18.31 45.89 2.78
N ALA A 759 18.75 46.38 3.94
CA ALA A 759 18.31 45.88 5.24
C ALA A 759 17.01 46.55 5.73
N GLN A 760 16.64 47.73 5.22
CA GLN A 760 15.51 48.54 5.71
C GLN A 760 14.16 47.78 5.81
N PRO A 761 13.74 46.93 4.84
CA PRO A 761 12.50 46.17 4.98
C PRO A 761 12.58 45.18 6.15
N ILE A 762 13.67 44.41 6.21
CA ILE A 762 13.93 43.39 7.23
C ILE A 762 14.06 44.03 8.62
N ALA A 763 14.68 45.21 8.72
CA ALA A 763 14.75 45.96 9.97
C ALA A 763 13.36 46.42 10.46
N GLY A 764 12.50 46.88 9.54
CA GLY A 764 11.11 47.26 9.84
C GLY A 764 10.23 46.07 10.22
N ASP A 765 10.45 44.90 9.63
CA ASP A 765 9.83 43.63 10.05
C ASP A 765 10.33 43.20 11.43
N LEU A 766 11.65 43.13 11.61
CA LEU A 766 12.31 42.70 12.84
C LEU A 766 11.87 43.51 14.06
N LEU A 767 11.85 44.84 13.95
CA LEU A 767 11.41 45.72 15.04
C LEU A 767 9.93 45.49 15.42
N ARG A 768 9.06 45.23 14.45
CA ARG A 768 7.63 44.91 14.66
C ARG A 768 7.42 43.56 15.33
N VAL A 769 8.28 42.58 15.07
CA VAL A 769 8.20 41.27 15.73
C VAL A 769 8.79 41.36 17.14
N ILE A 770 9.97 41.97 17.30
CA ILE A 770 10.62 42.14 18.62
C ILE A 770 9.73 42.93 19.59
N SER A 771 9.02 43.99 19.15
CA SER A 771 8.19 44.79 20.06
C SER A 771 7.12 43.96 20.79
N LYS A 772 6.54 42.95 20.13
CA LYS A 772 5.57 42.02 20.73
C LYS A 772 6.14 41.25 21.93
N HIS A 773 7.46 41.04 21.96
CA HIS A 773 8.15 40.34 23.05
C HIS A 773 8.64 41.31 24.15
N LEU A 774 8.70 42.62 23.88
CA LEU A 774 8.99 43.65 24.88
C LEU A 774 7.74 43.95 25.73
N ASP A 775 6.57 44.05 25.10
CA ASP A 775 5.29 44.40 25.74
C ASP A 775 4.84 43.38 26.81
N VAL A 776 5.40 42.17 26.82
CA VAL A 776 5.18 41.11 27.84
C VAL A 776 5.80 41.50 29.20
N SER A 777 6.58 42.58 29.29
CA SER A 777 7.35 42.97 30.49
C SER A 777 6.94 44.32 31.10
N THR A 778 5.63 44.62 31.17
CA THR A 778 5.10 45.78 31.93
C THR A 778 3.78 45.49 32.66
N PHE A 779 3.81 44.62 33.69
CA PHE A 779 3.47 44.97 35.08
C PHE A 779 3.69 43.80 36.05
#